data_AF-S0KJZ6-F1
#
_entry.id   AF-S0KJZ6-F1
#
_cell.length_a   1.000
_cell.length_b   1.000
_cell.length_c   1.000
_cell.angle_alpha   90.00
_cell.angle_beta   90.00
_cell.angle_gamma   90.00
#
_symmetry.space_group_name_H-M   'P 1'
#
loop_
_entity.id
_entity.type
_entity.pdbx_description
1 polymer ?
#
loop_
_entity_poly.entity_id
_entity_poly.type
_entity_poly.pdbx_seq_one_letter_code
_entity_poly.pdbx_strand_id
1 'polypeptide(L)'
;MSMFQKLAIRVNTLHEKLSIELQLKGQELYYSFSRLADTYTYHNGIIDAKASQEWIEKFSLLSLVDWPRYVNEANNIAGEETNYWQVSYTLTDETVLEYGGAYPLPNNWPKLQELLANLIPAMVESYGEQIERIDFKLKNVDQIMPVSLITSQQVYLIKEETLSLVRMGRKIIYEKIDEANQRTYYEFEREGVAYLLDGFQSIFSRHDDEDIQEGKKQHDSDVYLKIVRRNGQIEEFFWDIHQMSFTPGWKEIVDAIYELMLQGSTFLGHIFNSLPYRHVNIDSYILAWVEIEETKEQTYFLLENILAHPGDYLIVPAGNKLEEKLARVLAIEYYTKDTLPIPLVRLRRALRKAEDLRYAREWLPETNLDHRRIEMILAKLPLEPSIDEVIQLTEAIRLKMILGGELIIPVRQLEKMKVHEEYHTTPKEEVLTTDDGKTWEPFRLFVEKDKETFVCFTSSDEFMKDGQARGVIYPIASILELALKTPNIQGLLINPWGKPFFLSKELIKLIFIRNQDTMKKSQLYLEYADVIHLQSDCIINNVKFSTAEKDTIDYALRQLCGPAILPYYDQFVDLDPGEIMVSPGFGSNAKYIFHTVIPDYRLVANAEECIVDSYWEALDQARKFNLKLMVLPIFGFGSAGFPREKLIPLIIETIADWMSENREYILHVVLSTDNYEVYQAFHQYLEAED
;
A
#
# COMPACT_ATOMS: atom_id res chain seq x y z
N MET A 1 -58.67 -7.65 3.63
CA MET A 1 -57.26 -7.24 3.52
C MET A 1 -56.46 -8.34 4.16
N SER A 2 -55.83 -9.17 3.33
CA SER A 2 -54.90 -10.19 3.82
C SER A 2 -53.75 -9.48 4.51
N MET A 3 -53.47 -9.88 5.76
CA MET A 3 -52.42 -9.29 6.57
C MET A 3 -51.04 -9.69 6.02
N PHE A 4 -50.07 -8.81 6.20
CA PHE A 4 -48.66 -9.02 5.89
C PHE A 4 -48.09 -10.26 6.60
N GLN A 5 -47.31 -11.09 5.91
CA GLN A 5 -46.58 -12.21 6.53
C GLN A 5 -45.07 -12.14 6.30
N LYS A 6 -44.63 -11.84 5.07
CA LYS A 6 -43.19 -11.72 4.72
C LYS A 6 -42.98 -10.70 3.61
N LEU A 7 -41.91 -9.90 3.70
CA LEU A 7 -41.40 -9.03 2.65
C LEU A 7 -39.96 -9.45 2.38
N ALA A 8 -39.58 -9.62 1.12
CA ALA A 8 -38.19 -9.81 0.73
C ALA A 8 -37.86 -8.90 -0.45
N ILE A 9 -36.82 -8.09 -0.30
CA ILE A 9 -36.35 -7.10 -1.26
C ILE A 9 -34.95 -7.53 -1.68
N ARG A 10 -34.69 -7.57 -2.98
CA ARG A 10 -33.38 -7.84 -3.57
C ARG A 10 -33.06 -6.74 -4.57
N VAL A 11 -31.87 -6.19 -4.51
CA VAL A 11 -31.35 -5.24 -5.48
C VAL A 11 -29.98 -5.75 -5.91
N ASN A 12 -29.76 -5.89 -7.21
CA ASN A 12 -28.54 -6.43 -7.77
C ASN A 12 -28.02 -5.44 -8.82
N THR A 13 -26.78 -5.02 -8.67
CA THR A 13 -26.03 -4.21 -9.62
C THR A 13 -24.75 -4.93 -10.01
N LEU A 14 -24.04 -4.39 -11.01
CA LEU A 14 -22.76 -4.92 -11.48
C LEU A 14 -21.72 -5.14 -10.36
N HIS A 15 -21.78 -4.33 -9.30
CA HIS A 15 -20.81 -4.35 -8.19
C HIS A 15 -21.43 -4.60 -6.81
N GLU A 16 -22.75 -4.73 -6.69
CA GLU A 16 -23.43 -4.81 -5.38
C GLU A 16 -24.72 -5.65 -5.41
N LYS A 17 -24.86 -6.57 -4.45
CA LYS A 17 -26.11 -7.32 -4.21
C LYS A 17 -26.63 -7.04 -2.82
N LEU A 18 -27.80 -6.46 -2.69
CA LEU A 18 -28.46 -6.17 -1.44
C LEU A 18 -29.72 -7.05 -1.29
N SER A 19 -29.94 -7.59 -0.10
CA SER A 19 -31.11 -8.38 0.26
C SER A 19 -31.64 -7.95 1.63
N ILE A 20 -32.93 -7.68 1.73
CA ILE A 20 -33.63 -7.37 2.98
C ILE A 20 -34.82 -8.31 3.08
N GLU A 21 -34.96 -9.02 4.19
CA GLU A 21 -36.16 -9.81 4.50
C GLU A 21 -36.78 -9.30 5.82
N LEU A 22 -38.10 -9.16 5.84
CA LEU A 22 -38.91 -8.90 7.02
C LEU A 22 -39.96 -10.00 7.12
N GLN A 23 -40.15 -10.60 8.29
CA GLN A 23 -41.11 -11.66 8.53
C GLN A 23 -41.89 -11.38 9.81
N LEU A 24 -43.21 -11.33 9.71
CA LEU A 24 -44.07 -11.20 10.87
C LEU A 24 -44.25 -12.57 11.55
N LYS A 25 -43.90 -12.66 12.84
CA LYS A 25 -44.21 -13.82 13.69
C LYS A 25 -44.90 -13.34 14.95
N GLY A 26 -46.17 -13.70 15.11
CA GLY A 26 -47.00 -13.15 16.20
C GLY A 26 -47.24 -11.66 16.01
N GLN A 27 -46.76 -10.84 16.94
CA GLN A 27 -46.86 -9.37 16.87
C GLN A 27 -45.54 -8.67 16.51
N GLU A 28 -44.46 -9.43 16.31
CA GLU A 28 -43.09 -8.92 16.14
C GLU A 28 -42.57 -9.16 14.73
N LEU A 29 -41.81 -8.20 14.20
CA LEU A 29 -41.11 -8.31 12.94
C LEU A 29 -39.70 -8.86 13.14
N TYR A 30 -39.42 -9.99 12.51
CA TYR A 30 -38.09 -10.55 12.36
C TYR A 30 -37.49 -9.98 11.09
N TYR A 31 -36.25 -9.51 11.13
CA TYR A 31 -35.60 -8.99 9.95
C TYR A 31 -34.28 -9.70 9.68
N SER A 32 -33.88 -9.72 8.41
CA SER A 32 -32.52 -10.03 7.98
C SER A 32 -32.11 -9.11 6.85
N PHE A 33 -30.89 -8.59 6.90
CA PHE A 33 -30.28 -7.77 5.87
C PHE A 33 -28.98 -8.42 5.43
N SER A 34 -28.68 -8.43 4.13
CA SER A 34 -27.36 -8.80 3.63
C SER A 34 -26.96 -7.95 2.45
N ARG A 35 -25.70 -7.53 2.39
CA ARG A 35 -25.12 -6.81 1.25
C ARG A 35 -23.83 -7.49 0.84
N LEU A 36 -23.74 -7.89 -0.43
CA LEU A 36 -22.59 -8.45 -1.10
C LEU A 36 -22.12 -7.43 -2.14
N ALA A 37 -21.31 -6.48 -1.71
CA ALA A 37 -20.41 -5.76 -2.62
C ALA A 37 -19.10 -6.57 -2.70
N ASP A 38 -17.95 -5.97 -2.97
CA ASP A 38 -16.63 -6.60 -2.77
C ASP A 38 -16.41 -7.23 -1.36
N THR A 39 -17.38 -7.08 -0.44
CA THR A 39 -17.47 -7.67 0.89
C THR A 39 -18.90 -8.19 1.18
N TYR A 40 -19.04 -9.30 1.94
CA TYR A 40 -20.33 -9.84 2.39
C TYR A 40 -20.66 -9.36 3.81
N THR A 41 -21.79 -8.69 3.99
CA THR A 41 -22.36 -8.28 5.29
C THR A 41 -23.70 -8.98 5.51
N TYR A 42 -23.97 -9.43 6.73
CA TYR A 42 -25.23 -10.10 7.11
C TYR A 42 -25.66 -9.71 8.53
N HIS A 43 -26.89 -9.23 8.68
CA HIS A 43 -27.51 -8.83 9.95
C HIS A 43 -28.88 -9.49 10.11
N ASN A 44 -29.30 -9.85 11.33
CA ASN A 44 -30.67 -10.26 11.62
C ASN A 44 -31.09 -9.89 13.06
N GLY A 45 -32.40 -9.73 13.29
CA GLY A 45 -32.92 -9.29 14.58
C GLY A 45 -34.44 -9.33 14.71
N ILE A 46 -34.94 -8.82 15.83
CA ILE A 46 -36.37 -8.77 16.18
C ILE A 46 -36.73 -7.33 16.56
N ILE A 47 -37.78 -6.78 15.97
CA ILE A 47 -38.31 -5.47 16.33
C ILE A 47 -39.44 -5.67 17.35
N ASP A 48 -39.51 -4.79 18.36
CA ASP A 48 -40.54 -4.88 19.40
C ASP A 48 -41.95 -4.81 18.82
N ALA A 49 -42.92 -5.37 19.54
CA ALA A 49 -44.29 -5.50 19.06
C ALA A 49 -44.94 -4.16 18.71
N LYS A 50 -44.65 -3.06 19.44
CA LYS A 50 -45.29 -1.77 19.19
C LYS A 50 -44.76 -1.15 17.90
N ALA A 51 -43.45 -1.05 17.73
CA ALA A 51 -42.84 -0.52 16.51
C ALA A 51 -43.16 -1.41 15.29
N SER A 52 -43.24 -2.73 15.50
CA SER A 52 -43.66 -3.68 14.47
C SER A 52 -45.06 -3.38 13.94
N GLN A 53 -46.04 -3.17 14.82
CA GLN A 53 -47.41 -2.87 14.41
C GLN A 53 -47.54 -1.50 13.73
N GLU A 54 -46.88 -0.46 14.27
CA GLU A 54 -46.87 0.88 13.66
C GLU A 54 -46.27 0.87 12.24
N TRP A 55 -45.23 0.07 12.02
CA TRP A 55 -44.64 -0.09 10.70
C TRP A 55 -45.57 -0.83 9.73
N ILE A 56 -46.22 -1.92 10.18
CA ILE A 56 -47.16 -2.70 9.36
C ILE A 56 -48.34 -1.84 8.89
N GLU A 57 -48.87 -0.99 9.78
CA GLU A 57 -49.94 -0.05 9.42
C GLU A 57 -49.50 0.90 8.31
N LYS A 58 -48.33 1.54 8.45
CA LYS A 58 -47.79 2.45 7.43
C LYS A 58 -47.46 1.74 6.12
N PHE A 59 -46.91 0.53 6.18
CA PHE A 59 -46.62 -0.29 5.01
C PHE A 59 -47.91 -0.68 4.28
N SER A 60 -48.99 -1.00 5.01
CA SER A 60 -50.28 -1.36 4.39
C SER A 60 -50.94 -0.23 3.60
N LEU A 61 -50.53 1.04 3.85
CA LEU A 61 -50.95 2.21 3.10
C LEU A 61 -50.13 2.43 1.81
N LEU A 62 -49.02 1.72 1.64
CA LEU A 62 -48.18 1.78 0.44
C LEU A 62 -48.83 0.95 -0.68
N SER A 63 -49.37 1.62 -1.70
CA SER A 63 -49.91 0.92 -2.89
C SER A 63 -48.78 0.39 -3.78
N LEU A 64 -48.69 -0.93 -3.93
CA LEU A 64 -47.78 -1.60 -4.87
C LEU A 64 -48.46 -1.95 -6.22
N VAL A 65 -49.65 -1.41 -6.49
CA VAL A 65 -50.50 -1.80 -7.63
C VAL A 65 -49.86 -1.47 -8.97
N ASP A 66 -49.10 -0.37 -9.05
CA ASP A 66 -48.49 0.12 -10.28
C ASP A 66 -47.08 -0.47 -10.53
N TRP A 67 -46.64 -1.42 -9.71
CA TRP A 67 -45.32 -2.04 -9.84
C TRP A 67 -45.32 -3.10 -10.95
N PRO A 68 -44.25 -3.19 -11.76
CA PRO A 68 -44.12 -4.25 -12.75
C PRO A 68 -44.10 -5.60 -12.04
N ARG A 69 -45.00 -6.51 -12.46
CA ARG A 69 -45.01 -7.89 -11.95
C ARG A 69 -43.77 -8.60 -12.48
N TYR A 70 -43.09 -9.32 -11.59
CA TYR A 70 -41.94 -10.13 -11.97
C TYR A 70 -42.43 -11.32 -12.79
N VAL A 71 -42.04 -11.40 -14.06
CA VAL A 71 -42.36 -12.54 -14.93
C VAL A 71 -41.14 -13.43 -14.98
N ASN A 72 -41.26 -14.61 -14.38
CA ASN A 72 -40.22 -15.63 -14.36
C ASN A 72 -40.20 -16.36 -15.71
N GLU A 73 -39.71 -15.71 -16.77
CA GLU A 73 -39.35 -16.42 -18.01
C GLU A 73 -38.04 -17.17 -17.76
N ALA A 74 -38.18 -18.45 -17.42
CA ALA A 74 -37.07 -19.37 -17.30
C ALA A 74 -36.30 -19.46 -18.63
N ASN A 75 -34.97 -19.26 -18.52
CA ASN A 75 -33.90 -19.41 -19.52
C ASN A 75 -33.52 -18.17 -20.36
N ASN A 76 -32.79 -17.22 -19.76
CA ASN A 76 -31.49 -16.70 -20.26
C ASN A 76 -31.10 -15.36 -19.59
N ILE A 77 -30.74 -15.37 -18.31
CA ILE A 77 -29.78 -14.39 -17.76
C ILE A 77 -28.86 -15.11 -16.76
N ALA A 78 -28.31 -16.24 -17.20
CA ALA A 78 -27.19 -16.89 -16.50
C ALA A 78 -25.83 -16.41 -17.05
N GLY A 79 -25.76 -15.20 -17.62
CA GLY A 79 -24.53 -14.73 -18.26
C GLY A 79 -24.41 -13.26 -18.63
N GLU A 80 -25.36 -12.37 -18.31
CA GLU A 80 -25.19 -10.93 -18.58
C GLU A 80 -25.60 -10.09 -17.36
N GLU A 81 -24.61 -9.33 -16.87
CA GLU A 81 -24.67 -8.35 -15.81
C GLU A 81 -25.70 -7.26 -16.14
N THR A 82 -26.91 -7.40 -15.60
CA THR A 82 -27.94 -6.37 -15.74
C THR A 82 -28.41 -5.94 -14.37
N ASN A 83 -28.41 -4.63 -14.12
CA ASN A 83 -28.90 -4.05 -12.87
C ASN A 83 -30.41 -4.33 -12.72
N TYR A 84 -30.81 -5.14 -11.74
CA TYR A 84 -32.22 -5.50 -11.52
C TYR A 84 -32.61 -5.42 -10.04
N TRP A 85 -33.89 -5.17 -9.80
CA TRP A 85 -34.49 -5.19 -8.47
C TRP A 85 -35.68 -6.15 -8.44
N GLN A 86 -35.93 -6.74 -7.28
CA GLN A 86 -37.01 -7.67 -7.03
C GLN A 86 -37.59 -7.44 -5.63
N VAL A 87 -38.91 -7.43 -5.52
CA VAL A 87 -39.63 -7.40 -4.25
C VAL A 87 -40.69 -8.50 -4.25
N SER A 88 -40.59 -9.39 -3.27
CA SER A 88 -41.54 -10.45 -3.01
C SER A 88 -42.30 -10.16 -1.72
N TYR A 89 -43.62 -10.24 -1.79
CA TYR A 89 -44.52 -9.90 -0.71
C TYR A 89 -45.49 -11.06 -0.48
N THR A 90 -45.42 -11.67 0.70
CA THR A 90 -46.23 -12.82 1.10
C THR A 90 -47.33 -12.37 2.05
N LEU A 91 -48.56 -12.74 1.69
CA LEU A 91 -49.77 -12.54 2.47
C LEU A 91 -50.01 -13.70 3.44
N THR A 92 -50.80 -13.45 4.48
CA THR A 92 -51.21 -14.43 5.50
C THR A 92 -51.96 -15.66 4.97
N ASP A 93 -52.48 -15.61 3.74
CA ASP A 93 -53.07 -16.76 3.04
C ASP A 93 -52.05 -17.50 2.15
N GLU A 94 -50.76 -17.25 2.36
CA GLU A 94 -49.62 -17.76 1.60
C GLU A 94 -49.57 -17.30 0.13
N THR A 95 -50.42 -16.34 -0.27
CA THR A 95 -50.32 -15.74 -1.60
C THR A 95 -49.04 -14.91 -1.70
N VAL A 96 -48.18 -15.24 -2.67
CA VAL A 96 -46.94 -14.49 -2.96
C VAL A 96 -47.17 -13.57 -4.15
N LEU A 97 -46.93 -12.27 -3.95
CA LEU A 97 -46.89 -11.26 -5.00
C LEU A 97 -45.44 -10.88 -5.27
N GLU A 98 -44.98 -11.09 -6.50
CA GLU A 98 -43.61 -10.76 -6.92
C GLU A 98 -43.60 -9.62 -7.93
N TYR A 99 -42.73 -8.65 -7.67
CA TYR A 99 -42.50 -7.46 -8.48
C TYR A 99 -41.02 -7.35 -8.80
N GLY A 100 -40.68 -6.84 -9.98
CA GLY A 100 -39.27 -6.63 -10.34
C GLY A 100 -39.08 -6.18 -11.78
N GLY A 101 -37.90 -5.64 -12.05
CA GLY A 101 -37.54 -5.13 -13.37
C GLY A 101 -36.14 -4.51 -13.39
N ALA A 102 -35.73 -4.02 -14.56
CA ALA A 102 -34.57 -3.15 -14.71
C ALA A 102 -34.89 -1.70 -14.26
N TYR A 103 -33.86 -0.88 -14.07
CA TYR A 103 -34.02 0.56 -13.79
C TYR A 103 -34.83 1.28 -14.91
N PRO A 104 -35.58 2.35 -14.60
CA PRO A 104 -35.66 3.08 -13.32
C PRO A 104 -36.58 2.42 -12.27
N LEU A 105 -36.38 2.78 -11.01
CA LEU A 105 -37.19 2.29 -9.88
C LEU A 105 -38.62 2.88 -9.91
N PRO A 106 -39.64 2.17 -9.37
CA PRO A 106 -41.02 2.67 -9.31
C PRO A 106 -41.15 4.01 -8.57
N ASN A 107 -42.12 4.85 -8.95
CA ASN A 107 -42.29 6.21 -8.42
C ASN A 107 -42.45 6.33 -6.89
N ASN A 108 -42.96 5.28 -6.24
CA ASN A 108 -43.15 5.19 -4.79
C ASN A 108 -42.04 4.38 -4.08
N TRP A 109 -40.98 4.00 -4.80
CA TRP A 109 -39.78 3.40 -4.21
C TRP A 109 -39.14 4.27 -3.10
N PRO A 110 -39.03 5.61 -3.25
CA PRO A 110 -38.50 6.45 -2.16
C PRO A 110 -39.31 6.35 -0.86
N LYS A 111 -40.63 6.14 -0.95
CA LYS A 111 -41.48 5.94 0.23
C LYS A 111 -41.24 4.58 0.88
N LEU A 112 -40.96 3.53 0.09
CA LEU A 112 -40.54 2.24 0.63
C LEU A 112 -39.19 2.35 1.35
N GLN A 113 -38.23 3.07 0.76
CA GLN A 113 -36.94 3.35 1.40
C GLN A 113 -37.11 4.10 2.72
N GLU A 114 -37.96 5.12 2.76
CA GLU A 114 -38.29 5.86 3.98
C GLU A 114 -38.91 4.95 5.05
N LEU A 115 -39.83 4.05 4.67
CA LEU A 115 -40.41 3.07 5.59
C LEU A 115 -39.37 2.10 6.16
N LEU A 116 -38.44 1.62 5.34
CA LEU A 116 -37.35 0.75 5.81
C LEU A 116 -36.39 1.50 6.72
N ALA A 117 -36.04 2.74 6.38
CA ALA A 117 -35.19 3.60 7.19
C ALA A 117 -35.80 3.89 8.57
N ASN A 118 -37.13 4.05 8.64
CA ASN A 118 -37.86 4.25 9.88
C ASN A 118 -37.86 3.03 10.82
N LEU A 119 -37.48 1.84 10.34
CA LEU A 119 -37.29 0.67 11.22
C LEU A 119 -35.93 0.67 11.93
N ILE A 120 -34.93 1.37 11.38
CA ILE A 120 -33.55 1.35 11.89
C ILE A 120 -33.49 1.75 13.39
N PRO A 121 -34.20 2.79 13.87
CA PRO A 121 -34.18 3.12 15.29
C PRO A 121 -34.71 2.00 16.20
N ALA A 122 -35.80 1.33 15.79
CA ALA A 122 -36.39 0.24 16.57
C ALA A 122 -35.54 -1.05 16.50
N MET A 123 -34.86 -1.28 15.37
CA MET A 123 -33.85 -2.31 15.25
C MET A 123 -32.72 -2.08 16.25
N VAL A 124 -32.21 -0.84 16.36
CA VAL A 124 -31.15 -0.44 17.31
C VAL A 124 -31.58 -0.61 18.77
N GLU A 125 -32.81 -0.24 19.13
CA GLU A 125 -33.32 -0.35 20.51
C GLU A 125 -33.51 -1.81 21.00
N SER A 126 -33.65 -2.76 20.07
CA SER A 126 -33.88 -4.18 20.39
C SER A 126 -32.63 -4.94 20.86
N TYR A 127 -31.44 -4.46 20.52
CA TYR A 127 -30.18 -5.07 20.94
C TYR A 127 -29.73 -4.44 22.25
N GLY A 128 -29.85 -5.15 23.38
CA GLY A 128 -29.18 -4.96 24.68
C GLY A 128 -28.78 -3.55 25.18
N GLU A 129 -27.84 -3.48 26.13
CA GLU A 129 -27.37 -2.20 26.70
C GLU A 129 -26.27 -1.53 25.84
N GLN A 130 -26.55 -0.29 25.41
CA GLN A 130 -25.79 0.47 24.41
C GLN A 130 -24.29 0.60 24.75
N ILE A 131 -23.45 0.39 23.74
CA ILE A 131 -21.98 0.56 23.85
C ILE A 131 -21.64 2.04 24.03
N GLU A 132 -20.87 2.37 25.07
CA GLU A 132 -20.47 3.73 25.37
C GLU A 132 -19.11 4.09 24.76
N ARG A 133 -18.18 3.12 24.74
CA ARG A 133 -16.85 3.32 24.16
C ARG A 133 -16.29 2.00 23.64
N ILE A 134 -15.58 2.09 22.53
CA ILE A 134 -14.72 1.01 22.02
C ILE A 134 -13.31 1.57 21.93
N ASP A 135 -12.35 0.85 22.49
CA ASP A 135 -10.93 1.08 22.30
C ASP A 135 -10.34 -0.12 21.56
N PHE A 136 -9.84 0.11 20.35
CA PHE A 136 -9.02 -0.86 19.65
C PHE A 136 -7.57 -0.41 19.69
N LYS A 137 -6.67 -1.35 19.96
CA LYS A 137 -5.27 -1.05 20.13
C LYS A 137 -4.40 -2.12 19.48
N LEU A 138 -3.36 -1.66 18.80
CA LEU A 138 -2.40 -2.44 18.05
C LEU A 138 -1.00 -2.16 18.60
N LYS A 139 -0.16 -3.18 18.76
CA LYS A 139 1.21 -3.05 19.23
C LYS A 139 2.15 -3.83 18.32
N ASN A 140 3.43 -3.42 18.31
CA ASN A 140 4.54 -4.19 17.75
C ASN A 140 4.38 -4.57 16.26
N VAL A 141 3.78 -3.71 15.45
CA VAL A 141 3.51 -4.00 14.03
C VAL A 141 4.72 -3.66 13.17
N ASP A 142 5.00 -4.53 12.20
CA ASP A 142 6.10 -4.42 11.24
C ASP A 142 7.46 -4.27 11.93
N GLN A 143 7.96 -5.41 12.45
CA GLN A 143 9.37 -5.52 12.81
C GLN A 143 10.22 -5.36 11.55
N ILE A 144 10.92 -4.24 11.46
CA ILE A 144 11.82 -3.92 10.36
C ILE A 144 13.27 -4.00 10.82
N MET A 145 14.15 -4.42 9.90
CA MET A 145 15.56 -4.11 10.00
C MET A 145 15.74 -2.66 9.55
N PRO A 146 16.22 -1.76 10.42
CA PRO A 146 16.48 -0.40 10.00
C PRO A 146 17.53 -0.40 8.88
N VAL A 147 17.34 0.47 7.88
CA VAL A 147 18.30 0.76 6.80
C VAL A 147 19.71 1.05 7.35
N SER A 148 19.76 1.52 8.59
CA SER A 148 20.94 1.82 9.37
C SER A 148 21.30 0.65 10.31
N LEU A 149 22.47 0.03 10.12
CA LEU A 149 23.14 -0.89 11.06
C LEU A 149 23.52 -0.27 12.44
N ILE A 150 23.00 0.91 12.80
CA ILE A 150 23.37 1.67 14.02
C ILE A 150 22.33 1.62 15.14
N THR A 151 21.22 0.91 14.98
CA THR A 151 20.41 0.46 16.12
C THR A 151 20.39 -1.06 16.16
N SER A 152 21.11 -1.65 17.11
CA SER A 152 20.97 -3.06 17.51
C SER A 152 19.73 -3.30 18.37
N GLN A 153 18.88 -2.29 18.53
CA GLN A 153 17.53 -2.46 19.09
C GLN A 153 16.54 -2.66 17.95
N GLN A 154 15.64 -3.63 18.14
CA GLN A 154 14.48 -3.86 17.29
C GLN A 154 13.79 -2.52 16.99
N VAL A 155 13.54 -2.26 15.71
CA VAL A 155 12.82 -1.06 15.26
C VAL A 155 11.45 -1.49 14.75
N TYR A 156 10.40 -1.15 15.48
CA TYR A 156 9.01 -1.12 15.05
C TYR A 156 8.74 0.21 14.38
N LEU A 157 8.21 0.26 13.15
CA LEU A 157 7.85 1.54 12.54
C LEU A 157 6.77 2.27 13.38
N ILE A 158 5.96 1.50 14.10
CA ILE A 158 4.94 1.96 15.04
C ILE A 158 4.91 1.04 16.26
N LYS A 159 5.22 1.58 17.43
CA LYS A 159 5.24 0.82 18.68
C LYS A 159 3.82 0.49 19.16
N GLU A 160 2.93 1.46 19.03
CA GLU A 160 1.55 1.35 19.49
C GLU A 160 0.62 2.26 18.68
N GLU A 161 -0.54 1.75 18.29
CA GLU A 161 -1.67 2.52 17.76
C GLU A 161 -2.91 2.25 18.57
N THR A 162 -3.72 3.28 18.79
CA THR A 162 -5.00 3.16 19.48
C THR A 162 -6.06 3.96 18.75
N LEU A 163 -7.18 3.32 18.45
CA LEU A 163 -8.39 3.92 17.90
C LEU A 163 -9.51 3.78 18.91
N SER A 164 -10.03 4.92 19.35
CA SER A 164 -11.14 4.97 20.30
C SER A 164 -12.37 5.62 19.67
N LEU A 165 -13.49 4.93 19.79
CA LEU A 165 -14.82 5.48 19.50
C LEU A 165 -15.50 5.78 20.83
N VAL A 166 -15.87 7.04 21.03
CA VAL A 166 -16.46 7.51 22.29
C VAL A 166 -17.81 8.13 22.01
N ARG A 167 -18.86 7.56 22.59
CA ARG A 167 -20.22 8.05 22.39
C ARG A 167 -20.43 9.43 23.00
N MET A 168 -20.12 9.59 24.29
CA MET A 168 -20.15 10.90 24.94
C MET A 168 -19.16 11.87 24.29
N GLY A 169 -19.70 12.91 23.66
CA GLY A 169 -18.92 13.89 22.90
C GLY A 169 -18.68 13.51 21.44
N ARG A 170 -19.25 12.39 20.95
CA ARG A 170 -19.26 12.01 19.53
C ARG A 170 -17.87 11.91 18.91
N LYS A 171 -16.91 11.35 19.65
CA LYS A 171 -15.49 11.44 19.30
C LYS A 171 -14.98 10.16 18.65
N ILE A 172 -14.19 10.34 17.61
CA ILE A 172 -13.24 9.36 17.08
C ILE A 172 -11.85 9.88 17.48
N ILE A 173 -11.12 9.10 18.24
CA ILE A 173 -9.79 9.45 18.73
C ILE A 173 -8.82 8.45 18.14
N TYR A 174 -7.76 8.94 17.51
CA TYR A 174 -6.67 8.11 17.03
C TYR A 174 -5.36 8.58 17.66
N GLU A 175 -4.61 7.64 18.20
CA GLU A 175 -3.31 7.87 18.81
C GLU A 175 -2.29 6.90 18.20
N LYS A 176 -1.12 7.44 17.85
CA LYS A 176 0.04 6.70 17.39
C LYS A 176 1.23 7.04 18.28
N ILE A 177 1.96 6.01 18.72
CA ILE A 177 3.21 6.15 19.45
C ILE A 177 4.30 5.45 18.64
N ASP A 178 5.32 6.19 18.25
CA ASP A 178 6.51 5.65 17.59
C ASP A 178 7.53 5.11 18.63
N GLU A 179 8.67 4.61 18.15
CA GLU A 179 9.70 4.06 19.04
C GLU A 179 10.43 5.09 19.89
N ALA A 180 10.53 6.33 19.39
CA ALA A 180 11.05 7.45 20.16
C ALA A 180 10.08 7.88 21.28
N ASN A 181 8.95 7.18 21.43
CA ASN A 181 7.80 7.51 22.25
C ASN A 181 7.23 8.90 21.89
N GLN A 182 7.39 9.37 20.65
CA GLN A 182 6.66 10.52 20.16
C GLN A 182 5.22 10.10 19.90
N ARG A 183 4.30 10.94 20.39
CA ARG A 183 2.86 10.70 20.31
C ARG A 183 2.26 11.60 19.23
N THR A 184 1.63 10.99 18.24
CA THR A 184 0.74 11.66 17.30
C THR A 184 -0.70 11.41 17.75
N TYR A 185 -1.49 12.47 17.84
CA TYR A 185 -2.85 12.40 18.38
C TYR A 185 -3.81 13.17 17.48
N TYR A 186 -4.91 12.52 17.12
CA TYR A 186 -5.98 13.08 16.32
C TYR A 186 -7.32 12.83 17.01
N GLU A 187 -8.18 13.85 16.99
CA GLU A 187 -9.51 13.78 17.60
C GLU A 187 -10.51 14.43 16.64
N PHE A 188 -11.56 13.69 16.32
CA PHE A 188 -12.61 14.11 15.40
C PHE A 188 -13.96 14.01 16.09
N GLU A 189 -14.78 15.05 15.96
CA GLU A 189 -16.18 14.99 16.36
C GLU A 189 -17.05 14.64 15.15
N ARG A 190 -17.90 13.61 15.27
CA ARG A 190 -18.74 13.09 14.19
C ARG A 190 -20.10 12.64 14.73
N GLU A 191 -21.18 13.23 14.22
CA GLU A 191 -22.54 12.89 14.66
C GLU A 191 -22.90 11.40 14.47
N GLY A 192 -22.27 10.75 13.49
CA GLY A 192 -22.44 9.32 13.18
C GLY A 192 -21.90 8.34 14.23
N VAL A 193 -21.06 8.77 15.18
CA VAL A 193 -20.38 7.86 16.14
C VAL A 193 -21.36 7.11 17.04
N ALA A 194 -22.45 7.75 17.45
CA ALA A 194 -23.47 7.10 18.27
C ALA A 194 -24.14 5.94 17.51
N TYR A 195 -24.57 6.19 16.27
CA TYR A 195 -25.17 5.18 15.40
C TYR A 195 -24.22 4.05 15.05
N LEU A 196 -22.93 4.37 14.90
CA LEU A 196 -21.89 3.40 14.66
C LEU A 196 -21.73 2.43 15.85
N LEU A 197 -21.60 2.98 17.05
CA LEU A 197 -21.51 2.19 18.28
C LEU A 197 -22.76 1.35 18.54
N ASP A 198 -23.93 1.85 18.13
CA ASP A 198 -25.19 1.10 18.14
C ASP A 198 -25.16 -0.07 17.14
N GLY A 199 -24.62 0.13 15.93
CA GLY A 199 -24.47 -0.92 14.92
C GLY A 199 -23.58 -2.09 15.39
N PHE A 200 -22.47 -1.77 16.06
CA PHE A 200 -21.54 -2.78 16.59
C PHE A 200 -22.13 -3.63 17.72
N GLN A 201 -23.20 -3.17 18.35
CA GLN A 201 -23.87 -3.94 19.39
C GLN A 201 -24.41 -5.28 18.88
N SER A 202 -24.87 -5.31 17.63
CA SER A 202 -25.30 -6.54 16.96
C SER A 202 -24.14 -7.51 16.66
N ILE A 203 -22.93 -6.99 16.49
CA ILE A 203 -21.73 -7.78 16.20
C ILE A 203 -21.21 -8.44 17.49
N PHE A 204 -21.16 -7.67 18.58
CA PHE A 204 -20.61 -8.14 19.86
C PHE A 204 -21.62 -8.86 20.76
N SER A 205 -22.89 -8.99 20.37
CA SER A 205 -23.93 -9.66 21.17
C SER A 205 -24.02 -11.18 20.94
N ARG A 206 -23.21 -11.75 20.04
CA ARG A 206 -23.30 -13.15 19.60
C ARG A 206 -22.32 -14.13 20.28
N HIS A 207 -21.72 -13.79 21.42
CA HIS A 207 -20.62 -14.59 22.00
C HIS A 207 -20.99 -15.32 23.31
N ASP A 208 -22.16 -15.96 23.34
CA ASP A 208 -22.57 -16.91 24.39
C ASP A 208 -22.43 -18.39 23.95
N ASP A 209 -21.71 -18.68 22.85
CA ASP A 209 -21.36 -20.06 22.51
C ASP A 209 -20.09 -20.47 23.28
N GLU A 210 -20.23 -21.53 24.08
CA GLU A 210 -19.23 -22.09 25.01
C GLU A 210 -17.91 -22.57 24.36
N ASP A 211 -17.74 -22.42 23.04
CA ASP A 211 -16.60 -22.93 22.26
C ASP A 211 -15.47 -21.91 22.02
N ILE A 212 -15.56 -20.66 22.50
CA ILE A 212 -14.44 -19.71 22.49
C ILE A 212 -13.90 -19.53 23.92
N GLN A 213 -13.33 -20.61 24.47
CA GLN A 213 -12.44 -20.55 25.64
C GLN A 213 -10.98 -20.29 25.20
N GLU A 214 -10.72 -19.38 24.26
CA GLU A 214 -9.37 -18.89 23.97
C GLU A 214 -9.31 -17.38 24.19
N GLY A 215 -8.66 -17.01 25.28
CA GLY A 215 -8.59 -15.63 25.76
C GLY A 215 -8.23 -15.51 27.23
N LYS A 216 -7.36 -16.39 27.75
CA LYS A 216 -6.71 -16.13 29.04
C LYS A 216 -5.51 -15.23 28.79
N LYS A 217 -5.48 -14.07 29.47
CA LYS A 217 -4.35 -13.13 29.60
C LYS A 217 -3.00 -13.76 29.21
N GLN A 218 -2.57 -13.52 27.98
CA GLN A 218 -1.16 -13.62 27.62
C GLN A 218 -0.58 -12.21 27.72
N HIS A 219 0.56 -12.10 28.41
CA HIS A 219 1.18 -10.82 28.75
C HIS A 219 1.75 -10.06 27.53
N ASP A 220 1.53 -10.56 26.32
CA ASP A 220 2.28 -10.19 25.10
C ASP A 220 1.42 -10.11 23.82
N SER A 221 0.10 -10.04 23.93
CA SER A 221 -0.78 -9.93 22.74
C SER A 221 -0.50 -8.65 21.94
N ASP A 222 -0.62 -8.69 20.62
CA ASP A 222 -0.35 -7.54 19.74
C ASP A 222 -1.61 -6.73 19.40
N VAL A 223 -2.79 -7.34 19.55
CA VAL A 223 -4.09 -6.74 19.26
C VAL A 223 -4.98 -6.76 20.50
N TYR A 224 -5.65 -5.64 20.77
CA TYR A 224 -6.47 -5.43 21.95
C TYR A 224 -7.78 -4.75 21.55
N LEU A 225 -8.92 -5.32 21.94
CA LEU A 225 -10.22 -4.67 21.84
C LEU A 225 -10.82 -4.56 23.23
N LYS A 226 -11.26 -3.37 23.59
CA LYS A 226 -11.95 -3.09 24.83
C LYS A 226 -13.29 -2.42 24.55
N ILE A 227 -14.35 -3.01 25.05
CA ILE A 227 -15.72 -2.51 24.92
C ILE A 227 -16.19 -2.08 26.30
N VAL A 228 -16.63 -0.83 26.41
CA VAL A 228 -17.23 -0.26 27.61
C VAL A 228 -18.70 -0.04 27.35
N ARG A 229 -19.57 -0.70 28.13
CA ARG A 229 -21.02 -0.52 28.07
C ARG A 229 -21.48 0.59 29.01
N ARG A 230 -22.67 1.16 28.76
CA ARG A 230 -23.23 2.26 29.56
C ARG A 230 -23.46 1.93 31.03
N ASN A 231 -23.69 0.67 31.38
CA ASN A 231 -23.82 0.21 32.76
C ASN A 231 -22.46 0.15 33.52
N GLY A 232 -21.34 0.46 32.84
CA GLY A 232 -19.99 0.39 33.39
C GLY A 232 -19.32 -0.98 33.24
N GLN A 233 -19.98 -1.96 32.63
CA GLN A 233 -19.38 -3.24 32.28
C GLN A 233 -18.30 -3.06 31.22
N ILE A 234 -17.19 -3.79 31.39
CA ILE A 234 -16.04 -3.76 30.50
C ILE A 234 -15.80 -5.19 29.99
N GLU A 235 -15.72 -5.33 28.68
CA GLU A 235 -15.30 -6.55 28.00
C GLU A 235 -13.96 -6.29 27.32
N GLU A 236 -12.96 -7.14 27.54
CA GLU A 236 -11.62 -7.03 26.96
C GLU A 236 -11.30 -8.32 26.20
N PHE A 237 -10.83 -8.15 24.97
CA PHE A 237 -10.45 -9.22 24.07
C PHE A 237 -9.00 -9.00 23.58
N PHE A 238 -8.28 -10.09 23.37
CA PHE A 238 -6.84 -10.10 23.10
C PHE A 238 -6.53 -11.10 21.99
N TRP A 239 -5.70 -10.70 21.04
CA TRP A 239 -5.29 -11.54 19.92
C TRP A 239 -3.87 -11.24 19.47
N ASP A 240 -3.30 -12.16 18.70
CA ASP A 240 -2.07 -11.93 17.93
C ASP A 240 -2.41 -11.28 16.57
N ILE A 241 -1.47 -10.57 15.93
CA ILE A 241 -1.79 -9.79 14.71
C ILE A 241 -2.25 -10.65 13.52
N HIS A 242 -1.87 -11.93 13.46
CA HIS A 242 -2.40 -12.87 12.45
C HIS A 242 -3.85 -13.22 12.66
N GLN A 243 -4.33 -13.05 13.89
CA GLN A 243 -5.72 -13.24 14.27
C GLN A 243 -6.54 -11.95 14.17
N MET A 244 -5.89 -10.82 13.81
CA MET A 244 -6.53 -9.52 13.70
C MET A 244 -7.72 -9.53 12.74
N SER A 245 -7.71 -10.39 11.73
CA SER A 245 -8.84 -10.53 10.81
C SER A 245 -9.92 -11.52 11.24
N PHE A 246 -9.69 -12.24 12.34
CA PHE A 246 -10.67 -13.13 12.98
C PHE A 246 -11.42 -12.42 14.10
N THR A 247 -11.20 -11.13 14.29
CA THR A 247 -11.89 -10.31 15.28
C THR A 247 -13.31 -10.02 14.79
N PRO A 248 -14.34 -10.43 15.55
CA PRO A 248 -15.74 -10.18 15.18
C PRO A 248 -15.98 -8.67 15.03
N GLY A 249 -16.42 -8.24 13.83
CA GLY A 249 -16.80 -6.85 13.58
C GLY A 249 -15.67 -5.88 13.26
N TRP A 250 -14.41 -6.31 13.24
CA TRP A 250 -13.28 -5.40 13.03
C TRP A 250 -13.24 -4.77 11.65
N LYS A 251 -13.48 -5.57 10.62
CA LYS A 251 -13.56 -5.06 9.25
C LYS A 251 -14.69 -4.06 9.12
N GLU A 252 -15.85 -4.37 9.70
CA GLU A 252 -17.00 -3.48 9.77
C GLU A 252 -16.68 -2.21 10.56
N ILE A 253 -15.86 -2.29 11.61
CA ILE A 253 -15.36 -1.14 12.36
C ILE A 253 -14.46 -0.27 11.48
N VAL A 254 -13.45 -0.85 10.86
CA VAL A 254 -12.49 -0.11 10.03
C VAL A 254 -13.19 0.51 8.82
N ASP A 255 -14.00 -0.25 8.09
CA ASP A 255 -14.73 0.21 6.92
C ASP A 255 -15.72 1.33 7.29
N ALA A 256 -16.48 1.17 8.38
CA ALA A 256 -17.43 2.19 8.79
C ALA A 256 -16.77 3.44 9.40
N ILE A 257 -15.61 3.30 10.05
CA ILE A 257 -14.80 4.46 10.46
C ILE A 257 -14.21 5.13 9.22
N TYR A 258 -13.72 4.37 8.25
CA TYR A 258 -13.22 4.90 6.98
C TYR A 258 -14.29 5.72 6.28
N GLU A 259 -15.51 5.20 6.17
CA GLU A 259 -16.69 5.90 5.63
C GLU A 259 -17.07 7.16 6.44
N LEU A 260 -17.02 7.11 7.78
CA LEU A 260 -17.28 8.27 8.64
C LEU A 260 -16.17 9.33 8.60
N MET A 261 -14.98 8.93 8.16
CA MET A 261 -13.79 9.76 8.03
C MET A 261 -13.60 10.33 6.61
N LEU A 262 -14.48 10.00 5.65
CA LEU A 262 -14.48 10.54 4.28
C LEU A 262 -14.84 12.03 4.25
N GLN A 263 -13.82 12.84 4.53
CA GLN A 263 -13.44 14.13 3.94
C GLN A 263 -12.20 14.60 4.73
N GLY A 264 -10.99 14.22 4.29
CA GLY A 264 -9.76 14.88 4.70
C GLY A 264 -8.88 14.22 5.78
N SER A 265 -8.85 12.90 5.94
CA SER A 265 -7.95 12.29 6.96
C SER A 265 -7.44 10.86 6.65
N THR A 266 -6.58 10.70 5.66
CA THR A 266 -5.73 9.50 5.44
C THR A 266 -4.41 9.58 6.22
N PHE A 267 -4.49 9.75 7.53
CA PHE A 267 -3.30 9.83 8.41
C PHE A 267 -3.23 8.74 9.47
N LEU A 268 -4.02 7.68 9.32
CA LEU A 268 -4.23 6.77 10.42
C LEU A 268 -3.60 5.43 10.02
N GLY A 269 -2.67 4.93 10.85
CA GLY A 269 -1.62 3.99 10.46
C GLY A 269 -2.08 2.55 10.31
N HIS A 270 -1.27 1.58 10.72
CA HIS A 270 -1.46 0.15 10.38
C HIS A 270 -2.85 -0.39 10.72
N ILE A 271 -3.48 0.14 11.78
CA ILE A 271 -4.83 -0.16 12.22
C ILE A 271 -5.92 0.12 11.15
N PHE A 272 -5.66 0.97 10.16
CA PHE A 272 -6.57 1.26 9.04
C PHE A 272 -6.18 0.57 7.73
N ASN A 273 -5.05 -0.13 7.70
CA ASN A 273 -4.70 -0.99 6.57
C ASN A 273 -5.53 -2.27 6.65
N SER A 274 -6.70 -2.30 6.02
CA SER A 274 -7.57 -3.48 5.95
C SER A 274 -7.00 -4.64 5.09
N LEU A 275 -5.75 -4.54 4.63
CA LEU A 275 -5.33 -5.16 3.37
C LEU A 275 -4.19 -6.20 3.36
N PRO A 276 -3.39 -6.52 4.39
CA PRO A 276 -2.30 -7.45 4.10
C PRO A 276 -2.80 -8.87 3.78
N TYR A 277 -4.00 -9.25 4.26
CA TYR A 277 -4.47 -10.62 4.14
C TYR A 277 -5.93 -10.68 3.66
N ARG A 278 -6.13 -10.80 2.34
CA ARG A 278 -7.40 -11.23 1.76
C ARG A 278 -7.75 -12.61 2.33
N HIS A 279 -8.78 -12.69 3.17
CA HIS A 279 -9.16 -13.95 3.81
C HIS A 279 -9.85 -14.91 2.86
N VAL A 280 -9.28 -16.11 2.75
CA VAL A 280 -9.95 -17.31 2.23
C VAL A 280 -10.40 -18.24 3.37
N ASN A 281 -9.85 -18.15 4.60
CA ASN A 281 -10.40 -18.91 5.74
C ASN A 281 -9.82 -18.52 7.12
N ILE A 282 -10.64 -18.70 8.18
CA ILE A 282 -10.37 -18.30 9.58
C ILE A 282 -9.19 -19.07 10.24
N ASP A 283 -8.76 -20.21 9.68
CA ASP A 283 -7.77 -21.10 10.29
C ASP A 283 -6.44 -21.17 9.50
N SER A 284 -6.11 -20.14 8.72
CA SER A 284 -4.99 -20.19 7.77
C SER A 284 -3.69 -19.60 8.33
N TYR A 285 -2.61 -20.38 8.27
CA TYR A 285 -1.23 -19.91 8.43
C TYR A 285 -0.78 -19.12 7.20
N ILE A 286 0.01 -18.07 7.44
CA ILE A 286 0.53 -17.17 6.41
C ILE A 286 1.99 -17.54 6.14
N LEU A 287 2.26 -17.99 4.93
CA LEU A 287 3.57 -18.43 4.50
C LEU A 287 4.11 -17.48 3.44
N ALA A 288 5.33 -17.00 3.65
CA ALA A 288 6.11 -16.37 2.60
C ALA A 288 6.88 -17.45 1.85
N TRP A 289 6.62 -17.57 0.55
CA TRP A 289 7.51 -18.26 -0.36
C TRP A 289 8.64 -17.30 -0.70
N VAL A 290 9.89 -17.66 -0.34
CA VAL A 290 11.04 -16.76 -0.48
C VAL A 290 12.18 -17.43 -1.23
N GLU A 291 13.04 -16.61 -1.82
CA GLU A 291 14.33 -17.00 -2.40
C GLU A 291 15.47 -16.39 -1.57
N ILE A 292 16.32 -17.24 -0.98
CA ILE A 292 17.47 -16.79 -0.19
C ILE A 292 18.54 -16.26 -1.13
N GLU A 293 18.98 -15.01 -0.97
CA GLU A 293 19.84 -14.32 -1.93
C GLU A 293 21.19 -15.02 -2.15
N GLU A 294 21.85 -15.44 -1.08
CA GLU A 294 23.21 -16.00 -1.17
C GLU A 294 23.24 -17.42 -1.74
N THR A 295 22.16 -18.18 -1.54
CA THR A 295 22.11 -19.61 -1.92
C THR A 295 21.22 -19.89 -3.12
N LYS A 296 20.35 -18.93 -3.47
CA LYS A 296 19.24 -19.07 -4.43
C LYS A 296 18.31 -20.25 -4.11
N GLU A 297 18.33 -20.74 -2.86
CA GLU A 297 17.39 -21.75 -2.38
C GLU A 297 16.03 -21.10 -2.15
N GLN A 298 14.98 -21.73 -2.67
CA GLN A 298 13.61 -21.28 -2.48
C GLN A 298 12.92 -22.13 -1.41
N THR A 299 12.31 -21.49 -0.41
CA THR A 299 11.69 -22.19 0.71
C THR A 299 10.59 -21.36 1.35
N TYR A 300 9.79 -22.00 2.21
CA TYR A 300 8.72 -21.34 2.96
C TYR A 300 9.18 -20.89 4.34
N PHE A 301 8.84 -19.67 4.70
CA PHE A 301 8.92 -19.17 6.06
C PHE A 301 7.55 -18.75 6.58
N LEU A 302 7.30 -19.05 7.86
CA LEU A 302 6.14 -18.56 8.57
C LEU A 302 6.31 -17.07 8.80
N LEU A 303 5.33 -16.28 8.39
CA LEU A 303 5.29 -14.88 8.77
C LEU A 303 4.62 -14.76 10.13
N GLU A 304 5.41 -14.34 11.12
CA GLU A 304 4.91 -13.97 12.44
C GLU A 304 5.19 -12.48 12.69
N ASN A 305 4.15 -11.68 12.92
CA ASN A 305 4.14 -10.25 13.15
C ASN A 305 4.88 -9.39 12.11
N ILE A 306 4.92 -9.86 10.85
CA ILE A 306 5.61 -9.20 9.73
C ILE A 306 4.64 -9.03 8.55
N LEU A 307 4.35 -7.79 8.15
CA LEU A 307 3.61 -7.50 6.92
C LEU A 307 4.59 -7.48 5.74
N ALA A 308 4.49 -8.52 4.92
CA ALA A 308 5.30 -8.68 3.72
C ALA A 308 4.42 -8.85 2.50
N HIS A 309 4.88 -8.28 1.39
CA HIS A 309 4.29 -8.40 0.06
C HIS A 309 5.29 -9.10 -0.87
N PRO A 310 4.82 -9.69 -1.98
CA PRO A 310 5.73 -10.11 -3.05
C PRO A 310 6.66 -8.96 -3.47
N GLY A 311 7.95 -9.23 -3.55
CA GLY A 311 9.00 -8.24 -3.82
C GLY A 311 9.68 -7.66 -2.58
N ASP A 312 9.06 -7.74 -1.40
CA ASP A 312 9.71 -7.35 -0.15
C ASP A 312 10.89 -8.29 0.17
N TYR A 313 11.85 -7.82 0.97
CA TYR A 313 12.90 -8.68 1.51
C TYR A 313 12.64 -8.97 2.99
N LEU A 314 13.05 -10.15 3.44
CA LEU A 314 12.95 -10.62 4.81
C LEU A 314 14.33 -11.07 5.30
N ILE A 315 14.57 -10.90 6.59
CA ILE A 315 15.67 -11.58 7.28
C ILE A 315 15.13 -12.91 7.79
N VAL A 316 15.78 -14.01 7.37
CA VAL A 316 15.35 -15.37 7.67
C VAL A 316 16.50 -16.21 8.24
N PRO A 317 16.23 -17.19 9.14
CA PRO A 317 17.27 -18.06 9.67
C PRO A 317 17.55 -19.24 8.71
N ALA A 318 18.74 -19.28 8.11
CA ALA A 318 19.14 -20.34 7.17
C ALA A 318 20.37 -21.14 7.64
N GLY A 319 20.56 -22.32 7.05
CA GLY A 319 21.67 -23.23 7.37
C GLY A 319 21.53 -23.95 8.72
N ASN A 320 22.60 -24.68 9.11
CA ASN A 320 22.64 -25.51 10.32
C ASN A 320 22.87 -24.71 11.61
N LYS A 321 23.43 -23.50 11.49
CA LYS A 321 23.71 -22.60 12.62
C LYS A 321 22.65 -21.52 12.83
N LEU A 322 21.58 -21.53 12.02
CA LEU A 322 20.53 -20.51 12.03
C LEU A 322 21.10 -19.09 11.85
N GLU A 323 21.98 -18.95 10.85
CA GLU A 323 22.53 -17.63 10.50
C GLU A 323 21.44 -16.79 9.86
N GLU A 324 21.41 -15.49 10.18
CA GLU A 324 20.52 -14.54 9.52
C GLU A 324 20.94 -14.39 8.04
N LYS A 325 19.98 -14.59 7.13
CA LYS A 325 20.14 -14.45 5.68
C LYS A 325 19.08 -13.55 5.11
N LEU A 326 19.39 -12.89 4.00
CA LEU A 326 18.43 -12.11 3.24
C LEU A 326 17.64 -13.03 2.32
N ALA A 327 16.32 -12.89 2.31
CA ALA A 327 15.47 -13.62 1.39
C ALA A 327 14.43 -12.70 0.75
N ARG A 328 14.31 -12.79 -0.58
CA ARG A 328 13.30 -12.06 -1.36
C ARG A 328 11.98 -12.80 -1.32
N VAL A 329 10.90 -12.11 -0.98
CA VAL A 329 9.54 -12.67 -1.01
C VAL A 329 9.10 -12.81 -2.45
N LEU A 330 8.86 -14.04 -2.88
CA LEU A 330 8.33 -14.35 -4.21
C LEU A 330 6.80 -14.34 -4.22
N ALA A 331 6.18 -14.87 -3.17
CA ALA A 331 4.73 -14.92 -3.01
C ALA A 331 4.32 -14.99 -1.53
N ILE A 332 3.09 -14.58 -1.25
CA ILE A 332 2.43 -14.75 0.05
C ILE A 332 1.27 -15.71 -0.15
N GLU A 333 1.24 -16.80 0.63
CA GLU A 333 0.29 -17.90 0.47
C GLU A 333 -0.36 -18.25 1.82
N TYR A 334 -1.59 -18.80 1.74
CA TYR A 334 -2.43 -19.10 2.90
C TYR A 334 -2.73 -20.58 2.96
N TYR A 335 -2.53 -21.19 4.13
CA TYR A 335 -2.66 -22.62 4.31
C TYR A 335 -3.33 -22.98 5.64
N THR A 336 -4.33 -23.84 5.63
CA THR A 336 -4.84 -24.46 6.86
C THR A 336 -3.82 -25.46 7.41
N LYS A 337 -3.96 -25.85 8.69
CA LYS A 337 -3.09 -26.86 9.33
C LYS A 337 -2.95 -28.15 8.51
N ASP A 338 -4.02 -28.56 7.83
CA ASP A 338 -4.06 -29.79 7.04
C ASP A 338 -3.52 -29.62 5.61
N THR A 339 -3.43 -28.39 5.11
CA THR A 339 -2.95 -28.09 3.74
C THR A 339 -1.52 -27.54 3.71
N LEU A 340 -0.86 -27.40 4.86
CA LEU A 340 0.50 -26.87 4.96
C LEU A 340 1.49 -27.62 4.04
N PRO A 341 2.30 -26.91 3.23
CA PRO A 341 3.28 -27.53 2.34
C PRO A 341 4.42 -28.20 3.12
N ILE A 342 4.68 -27.72 4.34
CA ILE A 342 5.70 -28.24 5.26
C ILE A 342 5.06 -28.37 6.65
N PRO A 343 5.27 -29.48 7.38
CA PRO A 343 4.75 -29.62 8.74
C PRO A 343 5.20 -28.45 9.64
N LEU A 344 4.29 -27.90 10.44
CA LEU A 344 4.52 -26.70 11.26
C LEU A 344 5.80 -26.78 12.12
N VAL A 345 6.12 -27.95 12.67
CA VAL A 345 7.31 -28.19 13.50
C VAL A 345 8.64 -27.99 12.74
N ARG A 346 8.61 -28.14 11.41
CA ARG A 346 9.78 -27.96 10.54
C ARG A 346 9.82 -26.58 9.89
N LEU A 347 8.76 -25.81 10.02
CA LEU A 347 8.60 -24.53 9.37
C LEU A 347 9.33 -23.47 10.18
N ARG A 348 10.27 -22.77 9.53
CA ARG A 348 11.06 -21.71 10.17
C ARG A 348 10.30 -20.39 10.09
N ARG A 349 10.51 -19.51 11.07
CA ARG A 349 9.88 -18.19 11.13
C ARG A 349 10.77 -17.15 10.47
N ALA A 350 10.17 -16.24 9.71
CA ALA A 350 10.85 -15.02 9.30
C ALA A 350 11.11 -14.16 10.56
N LEU A 351 12.28 -13.51 10.62
CA LEU A 351 12.68 -12.76 11.82
C LEU A 351 12.17 -11.32 11.79
N ARG A 352 12.26 -10.67 10.64
CA ARG A 352 11.85 -9.27 10.41
C ARG A 352 11.88 -8.95 8.92
N LYS A 353 11.21 -7.87 8.52
CA LYS A 353 11.33 -7.33 7.17
C LYS A 353 12.69 -6.67 6.98
N ALA A 354 13.34 -6.91 5.84
CA ALA A 354 14.52 -6.17 5.41
C ALA A 354 14.05 -5.03 4.52
N GLU A 355 13.94 -3.83 5.07
CA GLU A 355 13.78 -2.64 4.23
C GLU A 355 15.14 -2.23 3.66
N ASP A 356 15.19 -2.07 2.33
CA ASP A 356 16.31 -1.48 1.58
C ASP A 356 17.72 -2.00 1.88
N LEU A 357 17.88 -3.32 1.96
CA LEU A 357 19.20 -3.94 1.95
C LEU A 357 19.56 -4.44 0.54
N ARG A 358 19.82 -3.50 -0.37
CA ARG A 358 20.76 -3.84 -1.46
C ARG A 358 22.13 -3.93 -0.81
N TYR A 359 22.55 -5.14 -0.49
CA TYR A 359 23.91 -5.40 -0.06
C TYR A 359 24.88 -4.85 -1.10
N ALA A 360 26.07 -4.49 -0.62
CA ALA A 360 27.15 -4.17 -1.52
C ALA A 360 27.32 -5.33 -2.51
N ARG A 361 27.44 -5.07 -3.80
CA ARG A 361 27.71 -6.13 -4.79
C ARG A 361 28.96 -5.81 -5.58
N GLU A 362 29.71 -6.82 -5.98
CA GLU A 362 30.89 -6.59 -6.81
C GLU A 362 30.50 -5.82 -8.09
N TRP A 363 31.27 -4.79 -8.42
CA TRP A 363 31.07 -4.08 -9.68
C TRP A 363 31.61 -4.92 -10.84
N LEU A 364 30.80 -5.05 -11.89
CA LEU A 364 31.18 -5.66 -13.16
C LEU A 364 31.29 -4.59 -14.26
N PRO A 365 32.14 -4.76 -15.29
CA PRO A 365 32.29 -3.79 -16.38
C PRO A 365 31.00 -3.41 -17.10
N GLU A 366 30.08 -4.36 -17.23
CA GLU A 366 28.74 -4.20 -17.81
C GLU A 366 27.71 -3.57 -16.86
N THR A 367 28.10 -3.22 -15.63
CA THR A 367 27.17 -2.60 -14.68
C THR A 367 26.70 -1.26 -15.21
N ASN A 368 25.39 -1.14 -15.39
CA ASN A 368 24.75 0.09 -15.80
C ASN A 368 24.12 0.77 -14.58
N LEU A 369 24.57 1.99 -14.27
CA LEU A 369 23.96 2.85 -13.26
C LEU A 369 23.26 3.99 -13.98
N ASP A 370 21.93 4.08 -13.87
CA ASP A 370 21.19 5.17 -14.47
C ASP A 370 21.22 6.42 -13.57
N HIS A 371 22.22 7.27 -13.79
CA HIS A 371 22.42 8.53 -13.09
C HIS A 371 22.39 9.74 -14.03
N ARG A 372 21.66 9.65 -15.16
CA ARG A 372 21.71 10.65 -16.23
C ARG A 372 21.44 12.08 -15.75
N ARG A 373 20.50 12.29 -14.81
CA ARG A 373 20.24 13.61 -14.22
C ARG A 373 21.44 14.16 -13.42
N ILE A 374 22.05 13.34 -12.56
CA ILE A 374 23.23 13.72 -11.78
C ILE A 374 24.40 14.03 -12.72
N GLU A 375 24.65 13.17 -13.71
CA GLU A 375 25.71 13.36 -14.71
C GLU A 375 25.50 14.63 -15.53
N MET A 376 24.27 14.93 -15.94
CA MET A 376 23.93 16.15 -16.66
C MET A 376 24.24 17.40 -15.82
N ILE A 377 23.87 17.42 -14.54
CA ILE A 377 24.11 18.56 -13.66
C ILE A 377 25.61 18.72 -13.41
N LEU A 378 26.33 17.63 -13.08
CA LEU A 378 27.78 17.63 -12.92
C LEU A 378 28.47 18.15 -14.19
N ALA A 379 28.07 17.68 -15.37
CA ALA A 379 28.62 18.11 -16.66
C ALA A 379 28.46 19.62 -16.91
N LYS A 380 27.43 20.26 -16.35
CA LYS A 380 27.18 21.70 -16.48
C LYS A 380 27.76 22.53 -15.33
N LEU A 381 28.10 21.91 -14.20
CA LEU A 381 28.60 22.59 -13.01
C LEU A 381 29.90 23.38 -13.31
N PRO A 382 29.96 24.68 -12.96
CA PRO A 382 31.19 25.46 -13.07
C PRO A 382 32.19 25.08 -11.96
N LEU A 383 33.42 25.59 -12.07
CA LEU A 383 34.48 25.38 -11.05
C LEU A 383 34.09 25.93 -9.67
N GLU A 384 33.36 27.06 -9.65
CA GLU A 384 32.82 27.69 -8.45
C GLU A 384 31.29 27.75 -8.59
N PRO A 385 30.56 26.73 -8.12
CA PRO A 385 29.12 26.68 -8.25
C PRO A 385 28.43 27.69 -7.33
N SER A 386 27.34 28.27 -7.84
CA SER A 386 26.38 29.03 -7.06
C SER A 386 25.61 28.13 -6.08
N ILE A 387 24.94 28.74 -5.11
CA ILE A 387 24.10 28.03 -4.14
C ILE A 387 23.01 27.23 -4.87
N ASP A 388 22.37 27.82 -5.88
CA ASP A 388 21.28 27.17 -6.62
C ASP A 388 21.77 25.94 -7.40
N GLU A 389 22.96 26.00 -8.01
CA GLU A 389 23.58 24.84 -8.68
C GLU A 389 23.91 23.70 -7.70
N VAL A 390 24.38 24.04 -6.49
CA VAL A 390 24.60 23.05 -5.42
C VAL A 390 23.28 22.46 -4.94
N ILE A 391 22.21 23.27 -4.81
CA ILE A 391 20.87 22.80 -4.46
C ILE A 391 20.36 21.83 -5.52
N GLN A 392 20.48 22.16 -6.81
CA GLN A 392 20.04 21.28 -7.90
C GLN A 392 20.76 19.93 -7.86
N LEU A 393 22.08 19.92 -7.66
CA LEU A 393 22.85 18.67 -7.59
C LEU A 393 22.50 17.85 -6.34
N THR A 394 22.41 18.50 -5.18
CA THR A 394 22.05 17.79 -3.92
C THR A 394 20.62 17.26 -3.94
N GLU A 395 19.69 17.97 -4.59
CA GLU A 395 18.32 17.50 -4.80
C GLU A 395 18.25 16.32 -5.77
N ALA A 396 19.06 16.33 -6.84
CA ALA A 396 19.19 15.19 -7.74
C ALA A 396 19.77 13.95 -7.04
N ILE A 397 20.79 14.12 -6.20
CA ILE A 397 21.34 13.04 -5.37
C ILE A 397 20.28 12.54 -4.37
N ARG A 398 19.54 13.44 -3.72
CA ARG A 398 18.47 13.09 -2.78
C ARG A 398 17.35 12.30 -3.45
N LEU A 399 16.87 12.74 -4.61
CA LEU A 399 15.81 12.04 -5.32
C LEU A 399 16.29 10.68 -5.82
N LYS A 400 17.51 10.61 -6.36
CA LYS A 400 18.10 9.33 -6.78
C LYS A 400 18.31 8.38 -5.60
N MET A 401 18.66 8.88 -4.42
CA MET A 401 18.73 8.10 -3.17
C MET A 401 17.38 7.46 -2.82
N ILE A 402 16.28 8.20 -2.93
CA ILE A 402 14.91 7.70 -2.67
C ILE A 402 14.49 6.66 -3.70
N LEU A 403 14.94 6.81 -4.95
CA LEU A 403 14.65 5.90 -6.05
C LEU A 403 15.61 4.69 -6.11
N GLY A 404 16.25 4.33 -5.00
CA GLY A 404 17.12 3.16 -4.89
C GLY A 404 18.44 3.27 -5.65
N GLY A 405 18.96 4.48 -5.84
CA GLY A 405 20.23 4.74 -6.51
C GLY A 405 21.45 4.19 -5.78
N GLU A 406 22.47 3.82 -6.55
CA GLU A 406 23.66 3.13 -6.07
C GLU A 406 24.91 3.72 -6.71
N LEU A 407 26.00 3.87 -5.98
CA LEU A 407 27.27 4.39 -6.49
C LEU A 407 28.32 3.28 -6.58
N ILE A 408 29.31 3.47 -7.44
CA ILE A 408 30.50 2.61 -7.46
C ILE A 408 31.48 3.15 -6.43
N ILE A 409 31.81 2.32 -5.44
CA ILE A 409 32.79 2.62 -4.41
C ILE A 409 34.09 1.87 -4.75
N PRO A 410 35.19 2.55 -5.07
CA PRO A 410 36.51 1.92 -5.13
C PRO A 410 36.83 1.29 -3.78
N VAL A 411 37.32 0.05 -3.81
CA VAL A 411 37.67 -0.72 -2.61
C VAL A 411 39.06 -1.30 -2.69
N ARG A 412 39.64 -1.57 -1.52
CA ARG A 412 40.86 -2.36 -1.35
C ARG A 412 40.52 -3.66 -0.62
N GLN A 413 41.16 -4.75 -1.05
CA GLN A 413 41.07 -6.02 -0.36
C GLN A 413 41.99 -5.97 0.87
N LEU A 414 41.43 -6.19 2.06
CA LEU A 414 42.22 -6.42 3.27
C LEU A 414 42.94 -7.77 3.10
N GLU A 415 44.26 -7.76 2.87
CA GLU A 415 45.04 -8.99 2.98
C GLU A 415 44.90 -9.50 4.41
N LYS A 416 44.72 -10.82 4.60
CA LYS A 416 44.88 -11.44 5.93
C LYS A 416 46.34 -11.22 6.35
N MET A 417 46.60 -10.12 7.07
CA MET A 417 47.93 -9.83 7.56
C MET A 417 48.34 -10.87 8.60
N LYS A 418 49.55 -11.38 8.43
CA LYS A 418 50.21 -12.22 9.44
C LYS A 418 50.27 -11.43 10.74
N VAL A 419 49.84 -12.08 11.82
CA VAL A 419 50.00 -11.63 13.20
C VAL A 419 51.42 -11.10 13.39
N HIS A 420 51.54 -9.87 13.89
CA HIS A 420 52.75 -9.06 14.13
C HIS A 420 52.97 -7.92 13.13
N GLU A 421 52.21 -6.83 13.29
CA GLU A 421 52.67 -5.44 13.27
C GLU A 421 51.50 -4.50 13.66
N GLU A 422 51.81 -3.28 14.08
CA GLU A 422 51.07 -2.44 15.02
C GLU A 422 49.64 -1.99 14.62
N TYR A 423 48.82 -1.74 15.65
CA TYR A 423 47.39 -1.42 15.58
C TYR A 423 47.08 -0.13 14.81
N HIS A 424 46.74 -0.27 13.54
CA HIS A 424 45.63 0.46 12.91
C HIS A 424 44.62 -0.57 12.39
N THR A 425 43.88 -1.20 13.30
CA THR A 425 42.71 -1.99 12.91
C THR A 425 41.61 -1.03 12.50
N THR A 426 41.33 -0.91 11.21
CA THR A 426 40.11 -0.25 10.72
C THR A 426 38.93 -0.86 11.49
N PRO A 427 38.10 -0.08 12.21
CA PRO A 427 36.97 -0.61 12.96
C PRO A 427 36.09 -1.50 12.09
N LYS A 428 35.51 -2.56 12.66
CA LYS A 428 34.55 -3.45 11.96
C LYS A 428 33.37 -2.72 11.32
N GLU A 429 33.11 -1.48 11.75
CA GLU A 429 32.04 -0.60 11.28
C GLU A 429 32.41 0.21 10.02
N GLU A 430 33.67 0.17 9.59
CA GLU A 430 34.19 0.93 8.43
C GLU A 430 34.47 0.05 7.19
N VAL A 431 34.00 -1.21 7.21
CA VAL A 431 34.16 -2.17 6.10
C VAL A 431 32.82 -2.45 5.41
N LEU A 432 32.83 -2.49 4.07
CA LEU A 432 31.69 -2.87 3.25
C LEU A 432 31.62 -4.39 3.18
N THR A 433 30.45 -4.97 3.44
CA THR A 433 30.25 -6.41 3.29
C THR A 433 29.41 -6.66 2.05
N THR A 434 29.93 -7.46 1.12
CA THR A 434 29.20 -7.86 -0.08
C THR A 434 28.23 -9.01 0.20
N ASP A 435 27.27 -9.21 -0.69
CA ASP A 435 26.29 -10.31 -0.69
C ASP A 435 26.93 -11.71 -0.52
N ASP A 436 28.11 -11.93 -1.07
CA ASP A 436 28.89 -13.16 -0.92
C ASP A 436 29.66 -13.29 0.43
N GLY A 437 29.48 -12.33 1.34
CA GLY A 437 30.10 -12.28 2.66
C GLY A 437 31.55 -11.80 2.68
N LYS A 438 32.11 -11.31 1.56
CA LYS A 438 33.44 -10.69 1.56
C LYS A 438 33.38 -9.29 2.18
N THR A 439 34.45 -8.92 2.89
CA THR A 439 34.61 -7.60 3.50
C THR A 439 35.65 -6.77 2.75
N TRP A 440 35.31 -5.52 2.46
CA TRP A 440 36.08 -4.59 1.66
C TRP A 440 36.31 -3.28 2.39
N GLU A 441 37.49 -2.67 2.22
CA GLU A 441 37.77 -1.34 2.76
C GLU A 441 37.51 -0.29 1.67
N PRO A 442 36.63 0.72 1.90
CA PRO A 442 36.45 1.82 0.96
C PRO A 442 37.75 2.59 0.75
N PHE A 443 38.04 2.95 -0.49
CA PHE A 443 39.18 3.80 -0.82
C PHE A 443 38.96 5.22 -0.29
N ARG A 444 40.03 5.80 0.27
CA ARG A 444 40.03 7.12 0.92
C ARG A 444 41.10 8.01 0.30
N LEU A 445 40.78 9.29 0.17
CA LEU A 445 41.74 10.33 -0.21
C LEU A 445 41.99 11.29 0.95
N PHE A 446 43.25 11.70 1.14
CA PHE A 446 43.61 12.72 2.11
C PHE A 446 43.33 14.11 1.55
N VAL A 447 42.55 14.91 2.30
CA VAL A 447 42.21 16.29 1.97
C VAL A 447 43.14 17.26 2.69
N GLU A 448 43.42 17.01 3.98
CA GLU A 448 44.37 17.74 4.82
C GLU A 448 45.05 16.76 5.80
N LYS A 449 45.99 17.25 6.63
CA LYS A 449 46.62 16.44 7.70
C LYS A 449 45.52 15.89 8.62
N ASP A 450 45.35 14.56 8.64
CA ASP A 450 44.36 13.80 9.42
C ASP A 450 42.88 13.94 8.98
N LYS A 451 42.60 14.47 7.78
CA LYS A 451 41.24 14.54 7.20
C LYS A 451 41.14 13.75 5.91
N GLU A 452 40.21 12.80 5.88
CA GLU A 452 39.99 11.88 4.76
C GLU A 452 38.63 12.15 4.09
N THR A 453 38.46 11.67 2.87
CA THR A 453 37.16 11.62 2.18
C THR A 453 36.97 10.26 1.53
N PHE A 454 35.73 9.76 1.49
CA PHE A 454 35.42 8.63 0.62
C PHE A 454 35.39 9.09 -0.82
N VAL A 455 35.69 8.17 -1.72
CA VAL A 455 35.59 8.36 -3.17
C VAL A 455 34.44 7.52 -3.69
N CYS A 456 33.66 8.07 -4.63
CA CYS A 456 32.61 7.33 -5.30
C CYS A 456 32.44 7.80 -6.75
N PHE A 457 31.80 6.94 -7.56
CA PHE A 457 31.54 7.21 -8.96
C PHE A 457 30.08 6.95 -9.29
N THR A 458 29.54 7.82 -10.14
CA THR A 458 28.17 7.75 -10.63
C THR A 458 28.04 6.91 -11.91
N SER A 459 29.14 6.62 -12.61
CA SER A 459 29.12 5.83 -13.85
C SER A 459 30.35 4.93 -13.98
N SER A 460 30.19 3.82 -14.69
CA SER A 460 31.29 2.89 -15.02
C SER A 460 32.37 3.57 -15.87
N ASP A 461 31.99 4.51 -16.75
CA ASP A 461 32.94 5.29 -17.56
C ASP A 461 33.83 6.19 -16.69
N GLU A 462 33.28 6.84 -15.66
CA GLU A 462 34.07 7.63 -14.71
C GLU A 462 34.97 6.74 -13.86
N PHE A 463 34.47 5.59 -13.39
CA PHE A 463 35.23 4.65 -12.58
C PHE A 463 36.44 4.06 -13.34
N MET A 464 36.24 3.68 -14.60
CA MET A 464 37.25 3.01 -15.42
C MET A 464 38.43 3.91 -15.81
N LYS A 465 38.32 5.24 -15.65
CA LYS A 465 39.45 6.17 -15.85
C LYS A 465 40.61 5.92 -14.89
N ASP A 466 40.37 5.29 -13.74
CA ASP A 466 41.38 4.95 -12.74
C ASP A 466 42.29 3.78 -13.17
N GLY A 467 41.80 2.89 -14.04
CA GLY A 467 42.54 1.77 -14.62
C GLY A 467 43.02 0.67 -13.66
N GLN A 468 42.88 0.81 -12.33
CA GLN A 468 43.45 -0.14 -11.36
C GLN A 468 42.63 -0.44 -10.07
N ALA A 469 41.48 0.20 -9.81
CA ALA A 469 40.67 -0.09 -8.62
C ALA A 469 39.65 -1.24 -8.82
N ARG A 470 39.46 -2.06 -7.79
CA ARG A 470 38.24 -2.89 -7.66
C ARG A 470 37.11 -2.00 -7.16
N GLY A 471 35.90 -2.23 -7.67
CA GLY A 471 34.70 -1.46 -7.30
C GLY A 471 33.65 -2.35 -6.65
N VAL A 472 32.84 -1.74 -5.79
CA VAL A 472 31.64 -2.33 -5.23
C VAL A 472 30.49 -1.37 -5.48
N ILE A 473 29.36 -1.88 -5.96
CA ILE A 473 28.11 -1.12 -6.04
C ILE A 473 27.53 -1.02 -4.64
N TYR A 474 27.26 0.21 -4.19
CA TYR A 474 26.77 0.47 -2.85
C TYR A 474 25.66 1.54 -2.84
N PRO A 475 24.57 1.36 -2.09
CA PRO A 475 23.46 2.31 -2.08
C PRO A 475 23.89 3.72 -1.68
N ILE A 476 23.30 4.74 -2.31
CA ILE A 476 23.59 6.15 -2.00
C ILE A 476 23.32 6.42 -0.51
N ALA A 477 22.15 6.02 0.00
CA ALA A 477 21.79 6.23 1.41
C ALA A 477 22.85 5.67 2.37
N SER A 478 23.29 4.44 2.12
CA SER A 478 24.26 3.74 2.97
C SER A 478 25.65 4.40 2.97
N ILE A 479 26.16 4.85 1.82
CA ILE A 479 27.47 5.54 1.77
C ILE A 479 27.41 6.93 2.42
N LEU A 480 26.29 7.65 2.24
CA LEU A 480 26.08 8.96 2.86
C LEU A 480 26.07 8.83 4.38
N GLU A 481 25.36 7.84 4.92
CA GLU A 481 25.37 7.53 6.34
C GLU A 481 26.76 7.14 6.85
N LEU A 482 27.46 6.25 6.13
CA LEU A 482 28.81 5.82 6.51
C LEU A 482 29.76 7.02 6.61
N ALA A 483 29.67 7.95 5.67
CA ALA A 483 30.44 9.19 5.72
C ALA A 483 30.10 10.03 6.95
N LEU A 484 28.83 10.20 7.31
CA LEU A 484 28.41 10.94 8.51
C LEU A 484 28.95 10.31 9.80
N LYS A 485 28.91 8.97 9.88
CA LYS A 485 29.26 8.18 11.07
C LYS A 485 30.77 8.08 11.29
N THR A 486 31.57 8.12 10.23
CA THR A 486 33.04 7.96 10.33
C THR A 486 33.70 9.28 10.76
N PRO A 487 34.33 9.37 11.96
CA PRO A 487 34.78 10.66 12.53
C PRO A 487 35.76 11.44 11.64
N ASN A 488 36.75 10.77 11.06
CA ASN A 488 37.83 11.40 10.29
C ASN A 488 37.47 11.68 8.81
N ILE A 489 36.32 11.19 8.36
CA ILE A 489 35.82 11.43 7.00
C ILE A 489 35.10 12.77 6.95
N GLN A 490 35.40 13.60 5.95
CA GLN A 490 34.79 14.93 5.78
C GLN A 490 33.57 14.92 4.84
N GLY A 491 33.39 13.86 4.06
CA GLY A 491 32.33 13.76 3.06
C GLY A 491 32.61 12.70 2.01
N LEU A 492 32.03 12.89 0.83
CA LEU A 492 32.27 12.09 -0.37
C LEU A 492 32.83 12.97 -1.48
N LEU A 493 33.85 12.48 -2.18
CA LEU A 493 34.33 13.04 -3.43
C LEU A 493 33.75 12.23 -4.59
N ILE A 494 32.79 12.84 -5.29
CA ILE A 494 32.09 12.25 -6.43
C ILE A 494 32.88 12.52 -7.72
N ASN A 495 33.09 11.49 -8.53
CA ASN A 495 33.74 11.56 -9.85
C ASN A 495 35.07 12.34 -9.86
N PRO A 496 36.07 11.91 -9.07
CA PRO A 496 37.35 12.62 -8.94
C PRO A 496 38.10 12.85 -10.26
N TRP A 497 37.86 12.00 -11.28
CA TRP A 497 38.63 11.98 -12.53
C TRP A 497 38.00 12.79 -13.67
N GLY A 498 36.68 12.93 -13.66
CA GLY A 498 35.93 13.75 -14.61
C GLY A 498 35.73 15.16 -14.06
N LYS A 499 34.50 15.43 -13.62
CA LYS A 499 34.15 16.66 -12.91
C LYS A 499 33.97 16.38 -11.42
N PRO A 500 34.98 16.64 -10.59
CA PRO A 500 34.92 16.34 -9.17
C PRO A 500 33.90 17.23 -8.47
N PHE A 501 33.08 16.64 -7.60
CA PHE A 501 32.23 17.37 -6.67
C PHE A 501 32.44 16.84 -5.26
N PHE A 502 32.73 17.74 -4.32
CA PHE A 502 32.90 17.39 -2.92
C PHE A 502 31.59 17.59 -2.15
N LEU A 503 30.95 16.49 -1.79
CA LEU A 503 29.75 16.46 -0.98
C LEU A 503 30.14 16.37 0.51
N SER A 504 30.21 17.53 1.18
CA SER A 504 30.60 17.62 2.59
C SER A 504 29.54 17.04 3.53
N LYS A 505 29.95 16.66 4.76
CA LYS A 505 29.02 16.21 5.81
C LYS A 505 27.84 17.15 6.05
N GLU A 506 28.03 18.47 5.93
CA GLU A 506 26.96 19.47 6.06
C GLU A 506 25.92 19.31 4.95
N LEU A 507 26.35 19.17 3.69
CA LEU A 507 25.46 18.91 2.56
C LEU A 507 24.75 17.56 2.70
N ILE A 508 25.45 16.52 3.18
CA ILE A 508 24.84 15.21 3.44
C ILE A 508 23.73 15.32 4.50
N LYS A 509 23.97 16.05 5.59
CA LYS A 509 22.93 16.31 6.61
C LYS A 509 21.73 17.03 6.00
N LEU A 510 21.96 18.01 5.13
CA LEU A 510 20.88 18.74 4.46
C LEU A 510 20.05 17.81 3.54
N ILE A 511 20.68 16.87 2.84
CA ILE A 511 19.98 15.84 2.04
C ILE A 511 19.02 15.04 2.93
N PHE A 512 19.46 14.56 4.10
CA PHE A 512 18.61 13.80 5.02
C PHE A 512 17.50 14.64 5.67
N ILE A 513 17.81 15.87 6.09
CA ILE A 513 16.82 16.80 6.66
C ILE A 513 15.74 17.11 5.60
N ARG A 514 16.16 17.43 4.38
CA ARG A 514 15.25 17.71 3.27
C ARG A 514 14.38 16.50 2.95
N ASN A 515 14.95 15.30 2.98
CA ASN A 515 14.20 14.07 2.80
C ASN A 515 13.09 13.91 3.84
N GLN A 516 13.40 14.10 5.13
CA GLN A 516 12.40 14.05 6.21
C GLN A 516 11.30 15.12 6.06
N ASP A 517 11.67 16.32 5.61
CA ASP A 517 10.69 17.39 5.39
C ASP A 517 9.76 17.09 4.21
N THR A 518 10.26 16.46 3.15
CA THR A 518 9.41 16.08 2.01
C THR A 518 8.41 15.00 2.39
N MET A 519 8.71 14.12 3.34
CA MET A 519 7.78 13.08 3.83
C MET A 519 6.51 13.63 4.51
N LYS A 520 6.40 14.94 4.71
CA LYS A 520 5.24 15.59 5.37
C LYS A 520 4.13 15.98 4.40
N LYS A 521 4.38 15.96 3.08
CA LYS A 521 3.41 16.36 2.05
C LYS A 521 3.69 15.65 0.73
N SER A 522 2.66 15.45 -0.08
CA SER A 522 2.81 14.95 -1.45
C SER A 522 3.74 15.85 -2.26
N GLN A 523 4.56 15.23 -3.11
CA GLN A 523 5.52 15.94 -3.95
C GLN A 523 5.47 15.35 -5.35
N LEU A 524 5.49 16.23 -6.34
CA LEU A 524 5.70 15.88 -7.74
C LEU A 524 7.17 16.16 -8.08
N TYR A 525 7.84 15.15 -8.64
CA TYR A 525 9.21 15.23 -9.09
C TYR A 525 9.32 14.93 -10.57
N LEU A 526 10.32 15.52 -11.21
CA LEU A 526 10.75 15.17 -12.56
C LEU A 526 12.13 14.50 -12.49
N GLU A 527 12.27 13.34 -13.13
CA GLU A 527 13.51 12.57 -13.16
C GLU A 527 13.92 12.24 -14.60
N TYR A 528 15.23 12.31 -14.87
CA TYR A 528 15.80 11.94 -16.17
C TYR A 528 16.44 10.56 -16.01
N ALA A 529 15.63 9.52 -16.15
CA ALA A 529 16.02 8.12 -15.98
C ALA A 529 15.01 7.17 -16.66
N ASP A 530 15.47 5.95 -16.92
CA ASP A 530 14.62 4.83 -17.30
C ASP A 530 13.90 4.29 -16.06
N VAL A 531 12.57 4.22 -16.16
CA VAL A 531 11.66 3.82 -15.08
C VAL A 531 11.92 2.41 -14.58
N ILE A 532 12.40 1.50 -15.43
CA ILE A 532 12.65 0.10 -15.05
C ILE A 532 13.78 -0.02 -14.02
N HIS A 533 14.66 0.98 -13.94
CA HIS A 533 15.79 1.04 -13.01
C HIS A 533 15.48 1.79 -11.71
N LEU A 534 14.29 2.38 -11.59
CA LEU A 534 13.90 3.17 -10.42
C LEU A 534 13.15 2.31 -9.42
N GLN A 535 13.57 2.38 -8.15
CA GLN A 535 12.85 1.74 -7.07
C GLN A 535 11.61 2.54 -6.69
N SER A 536 10.48 1.85 -6.55
CA SER A 536 9.20 2.48 -6.22
C SER A 536 8.23 1.48 -5.61
N ASP A 537 7.13 1.97 -5.02
CA ASP A 537 6.03 1.10 -4.64
C ASP A 537 5.26 0.63 -5.89
N CYS A 538 5.12 1.51 -6.89
CA CYS A 538 4.56 1.14 -8.18
C CYS A 538 5.16 1.91 -9.35
N ILE A 539 5.20 1.23 -10.49
CA ILE A 539 5.42 1.82 -11.82
C ILE A 539 4.16 1.67 -12.67
N ILE A 540 3.94 2.59 -13.60
CA ILE A 540 2.91 2.41 -14.63
C ILE A 540 3.53 1.80 -15.90
N ASN A 541 2.82 0.86 -16.51
CA ASN A 541 3.11 0.28 -17.79
C ASN A 541 2.03 0.66 -18.82
N ASN A 542 2.44 1.13 -19.99
CA ASN A 542 1.55 1.31 -21.14
C ASN A 542 1.59 0.05 -22.02
N VAL A 543 0.57 -0.80 -21.87
CA VAL A 543 0.49 -2.12 -22.48
C VAL A 543 0.49 -2.02 -24.01
N LYS A 544 1.34 -2.84 -24.66
CA LYS A 544 1.42 -2.95 -26.13
C LYS A 544 1.06 -4.36 -26.56
N PHE A 545 -0.12 -4.59 -27.13
CA PHE A 545 -0.53 -5.95 -27.54
C PHE A 545 0.35 -6.57 -28.64
N SER A 546 1.14 -5.76 -29.36
CA SER A 546 2.12 -6.24 -30.34
C SER A 546 3.44 -6.62 -29.69
N THR A 547 3.86 -7.88 -29.82
CA THR A 547 5.19 -8.34 -29.37
C THR A 547 6.33 -7.91 -30.29
N ALA A 548 6.04 -7.18 -31.38
CA ALA A 548 7.05 -6.72 -32.34
C ALA A 548 7.78 -5.44 -31.87
N GLU A 549 7.21 -4.70 -30.92
CA GLU A 549 7.74 -3.41 -30.44
C GLU A 549 8.73 -3.60 -29.28
N LYS A 550 10.00 -3.88 -29.63
CA LYS A 550 11.06 -4.20 -28.66
C LYS A 550 11.61 -3.01 -27.86
N ASP A 551 11.32 -1.79 -28.30
CA ASP A 551 11.86 -0.56 -27.72
C ASP A 551 10.87 0.11 -26.75
N THR A 552 9.97 -0.66 -26.14
CA THR A 552 8.90 -0.16 -25.26
C THR A 552 9.14 -0.57 -23.81
N ILE A 553 8.66 0.27 -22.87
CA ILE A 553 8.66 -0.04 -21.43
C ILE A 553 7.94 -1.37 -21.19
N ASP A 554 6.83 -1.60 -21.88
CA ASP A 554 6.07 -2.85 -21.80
C ASP A 554 6.93 -4.07 -22.18
N TYR A 555 7.67 -4.00 -23.29
CA TYR A 555 8.59 -5.07 -23.67
C TYR A 555 9.70 -5.26 -22.62
N ALA A 556 10.31 -4.17 -22.13
CA ALA A 556 11.36 -4.23 -21.11
C ALA A 556 10.84 -4.88 -19.81
N LEU A 557 9.62 -4.53 -19.37
CA LEU A 557 8.98 -5.12 -18.20
C LEU A 557 8.65 -6.59 -18.42
N ARG A 558 8.20 -7.01 -19.61
CA ARG A 558 8.02 -8.45 -19.91
C ARG A 558 9.33 -9.23 -19.82
N GLN A 559 10.43 -8.67 -20.32
CA GLN A 559 11.74 -9.33 -20.21
C GLN A 559 12.19 -9.43 -18.76
N LEU A 560 11.99 -8.37 -17.97
CA LEU A 560 12.39 -8.32 -16.56
C LEU A 560 11.54 -9.25 -15.67
N CYS A 561 10.22 -9.25 -15.86
CA CYS A 561 9.27 -10.04 -15.08
C CYS A 561 9.26 -11.53 -15.50
N GLY A 562 9.73 -11.83 -16.71
CA GLY A 562 9.75 -13.19 -17.24
C GLY A 562 8.35 -13.80 -17.41
N PRO A 563 8.23 -15.13 -17.44
CA PRO A 563 6.94 -15.80 -17.74
C PRO A 563 5.85 -15.57 -16.69
N ALA A 564 6.20 -15.08 -15.49
CA ALA A 564 5.25 -14.85 -14.40
C ALA A 564 4.21 -13.77 -14.71
N ILE A 565 4.51 -12.83 -15.61
CA ILE A 565 3.58 -11.76 -16.02
C ILE A 565 2.53 -12.23 -17.03
N LEU A 566 2.78 -13.34 -17.74
CA LEU A 566 1.94 -13.79 -18.87
C LEU A 566 0.47 -14.05 -18.50
N PRO A 567 0.13 -14.67 -17.36
CA PRO A 567 -1.28 -14.89 -16.98
C PRO A 567 -2.07 -13.60 -16.78
N TYR A 568 -1.39 -12.48 -16.52
CA TYR A 568 -2.03 -11.17 -16.41
C TYR A 568 -2.25 -10.53 -17.79
N TYR A 569 -1.42 -10.84 -18.79
CA TYR A 569 -1.62 -10.35 -20.17
C TYR A 569 -2.88 -10.88 -20.83
N ASP A 570 -3.31 -12.08 -20.50
CA ASP A 570 -4.59 -12.61 -20.99
C ASP A 570 -5.78 -11.80 -20.45
N GLN A 571 -5.64 -11.21 -19.25
CA GLN A 571 -6.64 -10.32 -18.65
C GLN A 571 -6.55 -8.88 -19.20
N PHE A 572 -5.34 -8.42 -19.55
CA PHE A 572 -5.15 -7.08 -20.11
C PHE A 572 -5.78 -6.88 -21.50
N VAL A 573 -6.17 -7.96 -22.20
CA VAL A 573 -6.81 -7.88 -23.53
C VAL A 573 -8.13 -7.09 -23.48
N ASP A 574 -8.83 -7.14 -22.35
CA ASP A 574 -10.11 -6.47 -22.15
C ASP A 574 -9.97 -5.09 -21.46
N LEU A 575 -8.74 -4.56 -21.34
CA LEU A 575 -8.48 -3.29 -20.67
C LEU A 575 -8.81 -2.11 -21.59
N ASP A 576 -9.81 -1.31 -21.22
CA ASP A 576 -10.20 -0.14 -22.00
C ASP A 576 -9.22 1.04 -21.79
N PRO A 577 -9.04 1.92 -22.79
CA PRO A 577 -8.20 3.11 -22.65
C PRO A 577 -8.67 4.02 -21.50
N GLY A 578 -7.78 4.32 -20.55
CA GLY A 578 -8.12 5.07 -19.33
C GLY A 578 -8.20 4.19 -18.08
N GLU A 579 -8.38 2.87 -18.23
CA GLU A 579 -8.46 1.96 -17.10
C GLU A 579 -7.08 1.52 -16.59
N ILE A 580 -7.05 1.09 -15.32
CA ILE A 580 -5.87 0.56 -14.64
C ILE A 580 -6.14 -0.84 -14.12
N MET A 581 -5.28 -1.78 -14.51
CA MET A 581 -5.21 -3.10 -13.90
C MET A 581 -3.90 -3.27 -13.13
N VAL A 582 -3.99 -3.80 -11.90
CA VAL A 582 -2.83 -3.93 -11.01
C VAL A 582 -2.29 -5.36 -11.02
N SER A 583 -0.97 -5.50 -11.11
CA SER A 583 -0.27 -6.77 -10.94
C SER A 583 0.92 -6.63 -9.95
N PRO A 584 1.42 -7.74 -9.37
CA PRO A 584 2.68 -7.72 -8.62
C PRO A 584 3.87 -7.27 -9.46
N GLY A 585 4.95 -6.85 -8.82
CA GLY A 585 6.17 -6.41 -9.51
C GLY A 585 6.97 -7.49 -10.24
N PHE A 586 6.71 -8.77 -9.98
CA PHE A 586 7.41 -9.94 -10.54
C PHE A 586 8.95 -9.87 -10.49
N GLY A 587 9.52 -9.21 -9.48
CA GLY A 587 10.97 -9.03 -9.36
C GLY A 587 11.55 -7.82 -10.11
N SER A 588 10.70 -6.95 -10.65
CA SER A 588 11.10 -5.59 -11.02
C SER A 588 11.49 -4.76 -9.78
N ASN A 589 11.99 -3.55 -9.99
CA ASN A 589 12.30 -2.61 -8.91
C ASN A 589 11.04 -1.97 -8.28
N ALA A 590 9.84 -2.37 -8.70
CA ALA A 590 8.58 -1.92 -8.16
C ALA A 590 7.87 -3.05 -7.40
N LYS A 591 7.11 -2.72 -6.34
CA LYS A 591 6.27 -3.72 -5.65
C LYS A 591 5.06 -4.13 -6.50
N TYR A 592 4.51 -3.16 -7.24
CA TYR A 592 3.37 -3.35 -8.15
C TYR A 592 3.64 -2.73 -9.53
N ILE A 593 2.98 -3.29 -10.55
CA ILE A 593 2.92 -2.70 -11.89
C ILE A 593 1.46 -2.36 -12.18
N PHE A 594 1.21 -1.10 -12.51
CA PHE A 594 -0.12 -0.61 -12.90
C PHE A 594 -0.16 -0.57 -14.42
N HIS A 595 -1.01 -1.40 -15.00
CA HIS A 595 -1.13 -1.57 -16.44
C HIS A 595 -2.25 -0.70 -16.95
N THR A 596 -1.97 0.10 -17.98
CA THR A 596 -2.96 0.91 -18.71
C THR A 596 -2.73 0.82 -20.21
N VAL A 597 -3.69 1.27 -21.00
CA VAL A 597 -3.56 1.40 -22.46
C VAL A 597 -3.72 2.88 -22.83
N ILE A 598 -2.66 3.47 -23.36
CA ILE A 598 -2.72 4.85 -23.87
C ILE A 598 -3.05 4.83 -25.36
N PRO A 599 -4.15 5.48 -25.79
CA PRO A 599 -4.59 5.46 -27.18
C PRO A 599 -3.70 6.33 -28.09
N ASP A 600 -3.81 6.13 -29.41
CA ASP A 600 -3.24 7.05 -30.40
C ASP A 600 -4.10 8.32 -30.48
N TYR A 601 -3.47 9.46 -30.21
CA TYR A 601 -4.09 10.78 -30.17
C TYR A 601 -4.85 11.14 -31.45
N ARG A 602 -4.39 10.68 -32.62
CA ARG A 602 -5.02 11.02 -33.91
C ARG A 602 -6.18 10.11 -34.26
N LEU A 603 -6.27 8.95 -33.61
CA LEU A 603 -7.25 7.92 -33.94
C LEU A 603 -8.41 7.86 -32.93
N VAL A 604 -8.21 8.37 -31.71
CA VAL A 604 -9.19 8.32 -30.63
C VAL A 604 -9.65 9.72 -30.26
N ALA A 605 -10.95 9.99 -30.37
CA ALA A 605 -11.51 11.33 -30.19
C ALA A 605 -11.37 11.86 -28.75
N ASN A 606 -11.45 10.97 -27.77
CA ASN A 606 -11.34 11.24 -26.33
C ASN A 606 -9.95 10.88 -25.77
N ALA A 607 -8.89 10.92 -26.59
CA ALA A 607 -7.56 10.52 -26.17
C ALA A 607 -7.01 11.36 -25.00
N GLU A 608 -7.35 12.65 -24.93
CA GLU A 608 -6.99 13.53 -23.81
C GLU A 608 -7.67 13.06 -22.50
N GLU A 609 -8.97 12.72 -22.55
CA GLU A 609 -9.71 12.20 -21.40
C GLU A 609 -9.12 10.87 -20.92
N CYS A 610 -8.78 9.95 -21.84
CA CYS A 610 -8.15 8.68 -21.47
C CYS A 610 -6.80 8.86 -20.76
N ILE A 611 -6.00 9.88 -21.11
CA ILE A 611 -4.77 10.17 -20.36
C ILE A 611 -5.12 10.66 -18.96
N VAL A 612 -6.06 11.60 -18.82
CA VAL A 612 -6.51 12.09 -17.51
C VAL A 612 -6.99 10.93 -16.64
N ASP A 613 -7.87 10.09 -17.17
CA ASP A 613 -8.43 8.94 -16.47
C ASP A 613 -7.34 7.93 -16.08
N SER A 614 -6.36 7.66 -16.97
CA SER A 614 -5.25 6.74 -16.67
C SER A 614 -4.40 7.24 -15.50
N TYR A 615 -4.06 8.54 -15.48
CA TYR A 615 -3.27 9.11 -14.39
C TYR A 615 -4.11 9.21 -13.11
N TRP A 616 -5.36 9.63 -13.20
CA TRP A 616 -6.25 9.78 -12.05
C TRP A 616 -6.54 8.45 -11.36
N GLU A 617 -6.97 7.44 -12.13
CA GLU A 617 -7.24 6.11 -11.60
C GLU A 617 -5.96 5.47 -11.04
N ALA A 618 -4.80 5.69 -11.66
CA ALA A 618 -3.54 5.19 -11.12
C ALA A 618 -3.24 5.79 -9.74
N LEU A 619 -3.44 7.09 -9.56
CA LEU A 619 -3.25 7.75 -8.26
C LEU A 619 -4.27 7.24 -7.22
N ASP A 620 -5.52 7.01 -7.63
CA ASP A 620 -6.54 6.39 -6.76
C ASP A 620 -6.19 4.95 -6.39
N GLN A 621 -5.64 4.15 -7.31
CA GLN A 621 -5.12 2.83 -7.01
C GLN A 621 -3.95 2.90 -6.03
N ALA A 622 -3.00 3.82 -6.23
CA ALA A 622 -1.92 4.00 -5.26
C ALA A 622 -2.45 4.31 -3.85
N ARG A 623 -3.48 5.15 -3.75
CA ARG A 623 -4.18 5.43 -2.49
C ARG A 623 -4.87 4.19 -1.90
N LYS A 624 -5.60 3.42 -2.71
CA LYS A 624 -6.24 2.16 -2.30
C LYS A 624 -5.22 1.14 -1.76
N PHE A 625 -4.04 1.08 -2.36
CA PHE A 625 -2.93 0.20 -1.95
C PHE A 625 -2.00 0.83 -0.89
N ASN A 626 -2.28 2.05 -0.43
CA ASN A 626 -1.48 2.82 0.53
C ASN A 626 0.02 2.98 0.15
N LEU A 627 0.29 3.16 -1.14
CA LEU A 627 1.62 3.36 -1.71
C LEU A 627 2.16 4.78 -1.49
N LYS A 628 3.44 4.94 -1.17
CA LYS A 628 4.06 6.24 -0.86
C LYS A 628 4.90 6.79 -1.99
N LEU A 629 5.39 5.94 -2.89
CA LEU A 629 6.24 6.33 -3.99
C LEU A 629 5.79 5.69 -5.31
N MET A 630 5.31 6.52 -6.22
CA MET A 630 4.88 6.13 -7.56
C MET A 630 5.82 6.71 -8.62
N VAL A 631 6.26 5.88 -9.55
CA VAL A 631 7.04 6.31 -10.72
C VAL A 631 6.16 6.20 -11.96
N LEU A 632 5.96 7.36 -12.60
CA LEU A 632 5.12 7.53 -13.77
C LEU A 632 6.00 7.77 -15.00
N PRO A 633 5.98 6.89 -16.00
CA PRO A 633 6.58 7.22 -17.28
C PRO A 633 5.76 8.30 -17.96
N ILE A 634 6.44 9.21 -18.64
CA ILE A 634 5.77 10.26 -19.41
C ILE A 634 5.24 9.66 -20.72
N PHE A 635 4.00 9.16 -20.70
CA PHE A 635 3.31 8.61 -21.87
C PHE A 635 2.66 9.66 -22.76
N GLY A 636 2.37 9.31 -24.01
CA GLY A 636 1.69 10.17 -25.00
C GLY A 636 2.64 10.78 -26.04
N PHE A 637 3.93 10.90 -25.74
CA PHE A 637 4.96 11.28 -26.71
C PHE A 637 5.26 10.13 -27.70
N GLY A 638 5.88 10.46 -28.84
CA GLY A 638 6.33 9.48 -29.82
C GLY A 638 5.17 8.83 -30.58
N SER A 639 5.04 7.50 -30.50
CA SER A 639 4.08 6.73 -31.29
C SER A 639 2.60 7.04 -30.99
N ALA A 640 2.29 7.53 -29.78
CA ALA A 640 0.93 7.96 -29.43
C ALA A 640 0.56 9.34 -30.01
N GLY A 641 1.53 10.13 -30.48
CA GLY A 641 1.30 11.30 -31.33
C GLY A 641 0.74 12.56 -30.65
N PHE A 642 0.73 12.65 -29.32
CA PHE A 642 0.23 13.84 -28.62
C PHE A 642 1.13 15.07 -28.84
N PRO A 643 0.56 16.28 -29.07
CA PRO A 643 1.29 17.53 -29.08
C PRO A 643 1.88 17.85 -27.70
N ARG A 644 3.13 18.29 -27.67
CA ARG A 644 3.86 18.55 -26.41
C ARG A 644 3.18 19.63 -25.57
N GLU A 645 2.72 20.69 -26.25
CA GLU A 645 2.10 21.87 -25.65
C GLU A 645 0.76 21.55 -24.99
N LYS A 646 0.13 20.43 -25.35
CA LYS A 646 -1.10 19.94 -24.72
C LYS A 646 -0.83 18.91 -23.64
N LEU A 647 0.09 17.99 -23.90
CA LEU A 647 0.32 16.83 -23.03
C LEU A 647 0.98 17.21 -21.69
N ILE A 648 1.92 18.16 -21.71
CA ILE A 648 2.64 18.59 -20.51
C ILE A 648 1.68 19.20 -19.47
N PRO A 649 0.89 20.25 -19.79
CA PRO A 649 -0.07 20.79 -18.81
C PRO A 649 -1.09 19.74 -18.40
N LEU A 650 -1.61 18.93 -19.34
CA LEU A 650 -2.59 17.88 -19.03
C LEU A 650 -2.09 16.92 -17.94
N ILE A 651 -0.85 16.42 -18.05
CA ILE A 651 -0.27 15.50 -17.05
C ILE A 651 -0.04 16.23 -15.71
N ILE A 652 0.57 17.42 -15.74
CA ILE A 652 0.94 18.14 -14.52
C ILE A 652 -0.30 18.59 -13.75
N GLU A 653 -1.28 19.18 -14.44
CA GLU A 653 -2.55 19.64 -13.86
C GLU A 653 -3.33 18.46 -13.28
N THR A 654 -3.45 17.34 -14.00
CA THR A 654 -4.14 16.14 -13.48
C THR A 654 -3.54 15.65 -12.16
N ILE A 655 -2.21 15.55 -12.09
CA ILE A 655 -1.53 15.12 -10.86
C ILE A 655 -1.67 16.16 -9.75
N ALA A 656 -1.53 17.46 -10.07
CA ALA A 656 -1.63 18.54 -9.12
C ALA A 656 -3.04 18.67 -8.53
N ASP A 657 -4.07 18.54 -9.36
CA ASP A 657 -5.48 18.56 -8.96
C ASP A 657 -5.79 17.37 -8.05
N TRP A 658 -5.39 16.15 -8.45
CA TRP A 658 -5.56 14.97 -7.60
C TRP A 658 -4.86 15.13 -6.25
N MET A 659 -3.61 15.61 -6.23
CA MET A 659 -2.87 15.87 -4.99
C MET A 659 -3.53 16.95 -4.12
N SER A 660 -4.16 17.95 -4.75
CA SER A 660 -4.87 19.03 -4.04
C SER A 660 -6.19 18.54 -3.45
N GLU A 661 -6.85 17.59 -4.10
CA GLU A 661 -8.07 16.93 -3.60
C GLU A 661 -7.79 15.88 -2.52
N ASN A 662 -6.58 15.31 -2.50
CA ASN A 662 -6.16 14.24 -1.58
C ASN A 662 -5.00 14.67 -0.67
N ARG A 663 -5.04 15.90 -0.12
CA ARG A 663 -3.94 16.47 0.70
C ARG A 663 -3.60 15.67 1.95
N GLU A 664 -4.57 14.93 2.45
CA GLU A 664 -4.40 14.02 3.56
C GLU A 664 -3.50 12.82 3.23
N TYR A 665 -3.38 12.49 1.94
CA TYR A 665 -2.69 11.30 1.46
C TYR A 665 -1.34 11.68 0.86
N ILE A 666 -0.28 11.34 1.60
CA ILE A 666 1.08 11.64 1.16
C ILE A 666 1.50 10.61 0.11
N LEU A 667 1.59 11.08 -1.13
CA LEU A 667 2.10 10.33 -2.27
C LEU A 667 3.20 11.14 -2.96
N HIS A 668 4.37 10.54 -3.11
CA HIS A 668 5.43 11.06 -3.96
C HIS A 668 5.24 10.50 -5.37
N VAL A 669 5.07 11.40 -6.33
CA VAL A 669 4.92 11.05 -7.75
C VAL A 669 6.17 11.51 -8.48
N VAL A 670 6.79 10.58 -9.20
CA VAL A 670 7.99 10.85 -10.00
C VAL A 670 7.64 10.66 -11.47
N LEU A 671 7.49 11.77 -12.20
CA LEU A 671 7.46 11.76 -13.66
C LEU A 671 8.88 11.47 -14.17
N SER A 672 9.03 10.43 -14.96
CA SER A 672 10.34 9.99 -15.43
C SER A 672 10.34 9.70 -16.92
N THR A 673 11.44 10.05 -17.57
CA THR A 673 11.70 9.74 -18.97
C THR A 673 13.20 9.57 -19.20
N ASP A 674 13.57 8.67 -20.10
CA ASP A 674 14.92 8.51 -20.62
C ASP A 674 15.17 9.35 -21.90
N ASN A 675 14.15 10.07 -22.37
CA ASN A 675 14.24 10.98 -23.51
C ASN A 675 14.58 12.40 -23.05
N TYR A 676 15.76 12.89 -23.47
CA TYR A 676 16.26 14.21 -23.07
C TYR A 676 15.34 15.36 -23.53
N GLU A 677 14.80 15.31 -24.74
CA GLU A 677 13.94 16.36 -25.26
C GLU A 677 12.60 16.45 -24.50
N VAL A 678 12.05 15.31 -24.07
CA VAL A 678 10.83 15.26 -23.25
C VAL A 678 11.14 15.79 -21.84
N TYR A 679 12.22 15.32 -21.22
CA TYR A 679 12.66 15.82 -19.91
C TYR A 679 12.84 17.34 -19.92
N GLN A 680 13.54 17.87 -20.93
CA GLN A 680 13.77 19.32 -21.05
C GLN A 680 12.47 20.10 -21.23
N ALA A 681 11.51 19.57 -21.99
CA ALA A 681 10.22 20.23 -22.19
C ALA A 681 9.41 20.33 -20.88
N PHE A 682 9.38 19.26 -20.07
CA PHE A 682 8.75 19.30 -18.74
C PHE A 682 9.50 20.23 -17.79
N HIS A 683 10.83 20.19 -17.79
CA HIS A 683 11.65 21.06 -16.94
C HIS A 683 11.39 22.54 -17.23
N GLN A 684 11.34 22.92 -18.51
CA GLN A 684 11.07 24.30 -18.93
C GLN A 684 9.65 24.76 -18.57
N TYR A 685 8.67 23.85 -18.64
CA TYR A 685 7.30 24.15 -18.22
C TYR A 685 7.25 24.44 -16.71
N LEU A 686 7.87 23.59 -15.90
CA LEU A 686 7.90 23.75 -14.45
C LEU A 686 8.66 25.03 -14.01
N GLU A 687 9.77 25.36 -14.66
CA GLU A 687 10.50 26.62 -14.39
C GLU A 687 9.75 27.88 -14.83
N ALA A 688 8.79 27.78 -15.75
CA ALA A 688 8.03 28.93 -16.23
C ALA A 688 6.83 29.28 -15.32
N GLU A 689 6.40 28.36 -14.46
CA GLU A 689 5.30 28.55 -13.51
C GLU A 689 5.74 28.87 -12.08
N ASP A 690 7.03 28.71 -11.75
CA ASP A 690 7.69 29.24 -10.54
C ASP A 690 7.90 30.76 -10.61
#